data_AF-A0A7L0BKP2-F1
#
_entry.id   AF-A0A7L0BKP2-F1
#
_cell.length_a   1.000
_cell.length_b   1.000
_cell.length_c   1.000
_cell.angle_alpha   90.00
_cell.angle_beta   90.00
_cell.angle_gamma   90.00
#
_symmetry.space_group_name_H-M   'P 1'
#
loop_
_entity.id
_entity.type
_entity.pdbx_description
1 polymer ?
#
loop_
_entity_poly.entity_id
_entity_poly.type
_entity_poly.pdbx_seq_one_letter_code
_entity_poly.pdbx_strand_id
1 'polypeptide(L)'
;GMCACHSPLPSIHGTVIVLGAGDTAFDCATSALRCGARRVFVVFRKGFTNIRAVPEEMELAKEEKCEFLPFLSPRKVVLRGGQIVGMEFVRTEQDNEGNWKEDEDQVVRLKADVVISAFGSVLSDNKVREAMTPIKFNRWGLPEVDLETMQTSEPWVFAGGDIGGLANTTVESVNDGKQASWYMHRYIQSLHGIAVSTVPELPLFYTPIDLVDISVEMAGLKFPNPFGLASATPTTSSSMIRRAFEAGWGFAVTKTFSLDKDVVTNVSPRIVRGITSGPMYGPGQGSFLNIELISEKTAAYWCKSVAELKADFPNHILIASIMCSYSREDWTELSKMAEVAGADALELNLSCPHGMGERGMGLACGQDPELVRNICRWVRQAVQIPFFAKLTPNVTDIVNIAMAAQEGGADGVTATNTVSGLMGLKADSTPWPAVGGGLRTTYGGVSGNAIRPIALRAVSAIARALPGFPILATGGIDSAESGLQFLHSGASVLQVCSAIQNQDFTVIDDYCTGLRALLYLKSIEELEDWNGQSPATMRHQKGKPVPRIADLMGKKLPSFGPYLEQRKKIIAENKLKLKEQSIAAALPEKKHFFPKKPIPAIKDVIGKALQYIGTYGELCNTEQVVALIDEEMCINCGKCYMTCNDSGYQAIQFDPETHLPTVTDSCTGCTLCLSVCPVIDCIRMVSRTTPYEPKRGLPLAVNPAC
;
A
#
# COMPACT_ATOMS: atom_id res chain seq x y z
N GLY A 1 32.34 8.02 -8.59
CA GLY A 1 31.27 7.15 -8.07
C GLY A 1 31.86 6.08 -7.20
N MET A 2 31.98 4.89 -7.78
CA MET A 2 32.72 3.77 -7.18
C MET A 2 34.23 3.99 -7.16
N CYS A 3 34.79 4.60 -8.22
CA CYS A 3 36.22 4.94 -8.32
C CYS A 3 36.43 6.46 -8.41
N ALA A 4 37.59 6.92 -7.94
CA ALA A 4 38.07 8.29 -8.10
C ALA A 4 38.69 8.53 -9.49
N CYS A 5 39.29 7.49 -10.08
CA CYS A 5 39.79 7.55 -11.46
C CYS A 5 38.64 7.41 -12.47
N HIS A 6 38.81 8.06 -13.62
CA HIS A 6 37.96 7.81 -14.77
C HIS A 6 38.45 6.56 -15.50
N SER A 7 37.79 5.41 -15.26
CA SER A 7 38.12 4.17 -15.94
C SER A 7 37.45 4.12 -17.31
N PRO A 8 38.21 3.92 -18.40
CA PRO A 8 37.60 3.70 -19.71
C PRO A 8 36.80 2.40 -19.70
N LEU A 9 35.69 2.38 -20.44
CA LEU A 9 34.96 1.14 -20.66
C LEU A 9 35.87 0.16 -21.43
N PRO A 10 35.99 -1.13 -21.01
CA PRO A 10 36.78 -2.10 -21.74
C PRO A 10 36.40 -2.16 -23.22
N SER A 11 37.40 -2.14 -24.10
CA SER A 11 37.18 -2.20 -25.55
C SER A 11 37.08 -3.67 -25.98
N ILE A 12 35.88 -4.23 -25.88
CA ILE A 12 35.61 -5.62 -26.27
C ILE A 12 34.97 -5.60 -27.65
N HIS A 13 35.64 -6.18 -28.64
CA HIS A 13 35.14 -6.29 -30.02
C HIS A 13 35.10 -7.75 -30.46
N GLY A 14 34.27 -8.03 -31.47
CA GLY A 14 34.16 -9.37 -32.03
C GLY A 14 33.34 -10.32 -31.15
N THR A 15 33.76 -11.57 -31.09
CA THR A 15 33.05 -12.68 -30.47
C THR A 15 33.60 -12.96 -29.08
N VAL A 16 32.73 -12.99 -28.08
CA VAL A 16 33.09 -13.26 -26.68
C VAL A 16 32.61 -14.64 -26.28
N ILE A 17 33.46 -15.40 -25.61
CA ILE A 17 33.09 -16.62 -24.89
C ILE A 17 33.08 -16.31 -23.39
N VAL A 18 31.98 -16.62 -22.72
CA VAL A 18 31.88 -16.60 -21.26
C VAL A 18 31.74 -18.03 -20.77
N LEU A 19 32.63 -18.46 -19.88
CA LEU A 19 32.68 -19.83 -19.37
C LEU A 19 32.01 -19.88 -18.00
N GLY A 20 30.85 -20.52 -17.91
CA GLY A 20 30.11 -20.65 -16.65
C GLY A 20 28.59 -20.70 -16.84
N ALA A 21 27.88 -20.97 -15.76
CA ALA A 21 26.42 -21.05 -15.73
C ALA A 21 25.80 -20.59 -14.39
N GLY A 22 26.53 -19.79 -13.62
CA GLY A 22 26.01 -19.07 -12.45
C GLY A 22 25.88 -17.57 -12.74
N ASP A 23 25.40 -16.79 -11.78
CA ASP A 23 25.07 -15.37 -11.95
C ASP A 23 26.22 -14.57 -12.58
N THR A 24 27.45 -14.77 -12.10
CA THR A 24 28.65 -14.14 -12.66
C THR A 24 28.78 -14.33 -14.17
N ALA A 25 28.42 -15.49 -14.71
CA ALA A 25 28.53 -15.75 -16.15
C ALA A 25 27.51 -14.96 -16.96
N PHE A 26 26.28 -14.83 -16.48
CA PHE A 26 25.23 -14.10 -17.16
C PHE A 26 25.45 -12.58 -17.07
N ASP A 27 25.90 -12.08 -15.92
CA ASP A 27 26.37 -10.70 -15.74
C ASP A 27 27.55 -10.37 -16.67
N CYS A 28 28.54 -11.28 -16.77
CA CYS A 28 29.66 -11.10 -17.69
C CYS A 28 29.19 -11.04 -19.15
N ALA A 29 28.18 -11.86 -19.51
CA ALA A 29 27.65 -11.90 -20.86
C ALA A 29 26.94 -10.59 -21.25
N THR A 30 26.02 -10.11 -20.41
CA THR A 30 25.28 -8.85 -20.64
C THR A 30 26.19 -7.62 -20.56
N SER A 31 27.21 -7.65 -19.69
CA SER A 31 28.24 -6.61 -19.58
C SER A 31 29.16 -6.55 -20.80
N ALA A 32 29.50 -7.70 -21.39
CA ALA A 32 30.30 -7.75 -22.61
C ALA A 32 29.61 -7.04 -23.78
N LEU A 33 28.28 -7.13 -23.88
CA LEU A 33 27.50 -6.39 -24.88
C LEU A 33 27.63 -4.86 -24.69
N ARG A 34 27.64 -4.36 -23.44
CA ARG A 34 27.86 -2.93 -23.17
C ARG A 34 29.26 -2.48 -23.58
N CYS A 35 30.26 -3.37 -23.48
CA CYS A 35 31.63 -3.11 -23.88
C CYS A 35 31.84 -3.07 -25.41
N GLY A 36 30.83 -3.46 -26.20
CA GLY A 36 30.86 -3.43 -27.66
C GLY A 36 31.03 -4.79 -28.34
N ALA A 37 30.82 -5.89 -27.60
CA ALA A 37 30.86 -7.23 -28.17
C ALA A 37 29.84 -7.36 -29.32
N ARG A 38 30.26 -7.98 -30.43
CA ARG A 38 29.38 -8.24 -31.58
C ARG A 38 28.46 -9.44 -31.33
N ARG A 39 28.95 -10.43 -30.59
CA ARG A 39 28.23 -11.67 -30.25
C ARG A 39 28.82 -12.26 -28.97
N VAL A 40 27.98 -12.87 -28.14
CA VAL A 40 28.39 -13.49 -26.88
C VAL A 40 27.89 -14.94 -26.83
N PHE A 41 28.78 -15.87 -26.51
CA PHE A 41 28.49 -17.27 -26.25
C PHE A 41 28.71 -17.56 -24.77
N VAL A 42 27.66 -17.98 -24.07
CA VAL A 42 27.72 -18.53 -22.72
C VAL A 42 27.89 -20.05 -22.85
N VAL A 43 29.06 -20.54 -22.45
CA VAL A 43 29.47 -21.93 -22.64
C VAL A 43 29.58 -22.60 -21.28
N PHE A 44 28.95 -23.77 -21.15
CA PHE A 44 28.93 -24.50 -19.89
C PHE A 44 29.05 -26.01 -20.08
N ARG A 45 29.76 -26.65 -19.14
CA ARG A 45 30.15 -28.06 -19.19
C ARG A 45 29.03 -29.07 -18.94
N LYS A 46 27.78 -28.62 -18.77
CA LYS A 46 26.61 -29.46 -18.45
C LYS A 46 25.42 -29.06 -19.33
N GLY A 47 24.24 -29.63 -19.07
CA GLY A 47 23.01 -29.27 -19.78
C GLY A 47 22.37 -27.97 -19.29
N PHE A 48 21.39 -27.47 -20.04
CA PHE A 48 20.58 -26.30 -19.65
C PHE A 48 19.86 -26.49 -18.31
N THR A 49 19.43 -27.72 -18.01
CA THR A 49 18.80 -28.07 -16.73
C THR A 49 19.75 -27.98 -15.53
N ASN A 50 21.05 -27.74 -15.77
CA ASN A 50 22.07 -27.61 -14.74
C ASN A 50 22.58 -26.17 -14.58
N ILE A 51 21.94 -25.19 -15.20
CA ILE A 51 22.20 -23.77 -14.94
C ILE A 51 21.93 -23.49 -13.46
N ARG A 52 22.87 -22.80 -12.81
CA ARG A 52 22.82 -22.49 -11.37
C ARG A 52 22.13 -21.16 -11.10
N ALA A 53 22.23 -20.23 -12.03
CA ALA A 53 21.51 -18.96 -11.95
C ALA A 53 20.00 -19.21 -11.99
N VAL A 54 19.25 -18.33 -11.34
CA VAL A 54 17.78 -18.37 -11.40
C VAL A 54 17.28 -18.08 -12.83
N PRO A 55 16.11 -18.58 -13.24
CA PRO A 55 15.59 -18.38 -14.59
C PRO A 55 15.50 -16.91 -15.01
N GLU A 56 15.21 -16.01 -14.08
CA GLU A 56 15.10 -14.57 -14.31
C GLU A 56 16.42 -13.95 -14.76
N GLU A 57 17.55 -14.42 -14.20
CA GLU A 57 18.89 -13.96 -14.55
C GLU A 57 19.31 -14.46 -15.94
N MET A 58 19.02 -15.73 -16.23
CA MET A 58 19.24 -16.30 -17.56
C MET A 58 18.42 -15.57 -18.64
N GLU A 59 17.18 -15.19 -18.34
CA GLU A 59 16.28 -14.54 -19.30
C GLU A 59 16.84 -13.20 -19.79
N LEU A 60 17.56 -12.44 -18.95
CA LEU A 60 18.21 -11.18 -19.34
C LEU A 60 19.21 -11.40 -20.50
N ALA A 61 20.11 -12.37 -20.36
CA ALA A 61 21.08 -12.70 -21.40
C ALA A 61 20.39 -13.22 -22.67
N LYS A 62 19.30 -13.99 -22.51
CA LYS A 62 18.52 -14.56 -23.62
C LYS A 62 17.74 -13.50 -24.41
N GLU A 63 17.10 -12.55 -23.74
CA GLU A 63 16.41 -11.42 -24.37
C GLU A 63 17.39 -10.58 -25.21
N GLU A 64 18.61 -10.42 -24.71
CA GLU A 64 19.72 -9.72 -25.38
C GLU A 64 20.48 -10.57 -26.42
N LYS A 65 19.97 -11.75 -26.75
CA LYS A 65 20.47 -12.63 -27.83
C LYS A 65 21.88 -13.18 -27.57
N CYS A 66 22.26 -13.39 -26.31
CA CYS A 66 23.38 -14.26 -26.00
C CYS A 66 23.04 -15.69 -26.41
N GLU A 67 24.04 -16.42 -26.90
CA GLU A 67 23.89 -17.82 -27.30
C GLU A 67 24.41 -18.75 -26.21
N PHE A 68 23.73 -19.86 -26.01
CA PHE A 68 24.02 -20.80 -24.94
C PHE A 68 24.51 -22.11 -25.54
N LEU A 69 25.72 -22.52 -25.20
CA LEU A 69 26.35 -23.75 -25.69
C LEU A 69 26.57 -24.71 -24.52
N PRO A 70 25.63 -25.65 -24.29
CA PRO A 70 25.75 -26.64 -23.23
C PRO A 70 26.77 -27.74 -23.60
N PHE A 71 27.09 -28.58 -22.64
CA PHE A 71 27.88 -29.80 -22.81
C PHE A 71 29.29 -29.57 -23.40
N LEU A 72 29.94 -28.47 -23.05
CA LEU A 72 31.28 -28.13 -23.55
C LEU A 72 32.25 -27.85 -22.41
N SER A 73 33.33 -28.62 -22.35
CA SER A 73 34.43 -28.42 -21.39
C SER A 73 35.63 -27.79 -22.08
N PRO A 74 36.20 -26.70 -21.54
CA PRO A 74 37.31 -25.98 -22.16
C PRO A 74 38.60 -26.82 -22.17
N ARG A 75 39.35 -26.80 -23.29
CA ARG A 75 40.65 -27.49 -23.43
C ARG A 75 41.81 -26.57 -23.75
N LYS A 76 41.69 -25.76 -24.79
CA LYS A 76 42.82 -24.97 -25.29
C LYS A 76 42.37 -23.62 -25.82
N VAL A 77 43.00 -22.55 -25.34
CA VAL A 77 42.89 -21.23 -25.96
C VAL A 77 43.81 -21.18 -27.17
N VAL A 78 43.26 -20.86 -28.34
CA VAL A 78 44.01 -20.79 -29.60
C VAL A 78 44.50 -19.36 -29.80
N LEU A 79 45.81 -19.19 -29.82
CA LEU A 79 46.46 -17.90 -30.06
C LEU A 79 47.06 -17.82 -31.46
N ARG A 80 46.94 -16.66 -32.10
CA ARG A 80 47.71 -16.28 -33.30
C ARG A 80 48.18 -14.85 -33.17
N GLY A 81 49.47 -14.60 -33.38
CA GLY A 81 50.05 -13.26 -33.24
C GLY A 81 49.87 -12.65 -31.85
N GLY A 82 49.81 -13.47 -30.80
CA GLY A 82 49.56 -13.02 -29.41
C GLY A 82 48.10 -12.70 -29.08
N GLN A 83 47.17 -12.86 -30.02
CA GLN A 83 45.74 -12.63 -29.81
C GLN A 83 44.95 -13.94 -29.80
N ILE A 84 43.87 -13.97 -29.01
CA ILE A 84 42.92 -15.08 -29.02
C ILE A 84 42.17 -15.05 -30.35
N VAL A 85 42.13 -16.19 -31.03
CA VAL A 85 41.35 -16.38 -32.28
C VAL A 85 40.28 -17.47 -32.16
N GLY A 86 40.27 -18.17 -31.02
CA GLY A 86 39.28 -19.18 -30.71
C GLY A 86 39.64 -19.99 -29.48
N MET A 87 38.75 -20.91 -29.15
CA MET A 87 38.90 -21.84 -28.05
C MET A 87 38.44 -23.23 -28.48
N GLU A 88 39.23 -24.24 -28.13
CA GLU A 88 38.90 -25.65 -28.31
C GLU A 88 38.22 -26.17 -27.05
N PHE A 89 37.15 -26.94 -27.25
CA PHE A 89 36.37 -27.62 -26.25
C PHE A 89 36.28 -29.09 -26.59
N VAL A 90 36.04 -29.92 -25.59
CA VAL A 90 35.56 -31.29 -25.78
C VAL A 90 34.11 -31.38 -25.33
N ARG A 91 33.34 -32.24 -25.98
CA ARG A 91 31.98 -32.53 -25.56
C ARG A 91 32.00 -33.17 -24.17
N THR A 92 30.97 -32.85 -23.38
CA THR A 92 30.69 -33.57 -22.13
C THR A 92 29.35 -34.29 -22.23
N GLU A 93 29.21 -35.37 -21.47
CA GLU A 93 27.94 -36.06 -21.31
C GLU A 93 27.81 -36.65 -19.92
N GLN A 94 26.57 -36.96 -19.54
CA GLN A 94 26.26 -37.63 -18.29
C GLN A 94 25.97 -39.09 -18.58
N ASP A 95 26.68 -40.01 -17.92
CA ASP A 95 26.40 -41.43 -18.05
C ASP A 95 25.18 -41.87 -17.22
N ASN A 96 24.81 -43.14 -17.35
CA ASN A 96 23.64 -43.71 -16.67
C ASN A 96 23.75 -43.69 -15.14
N GLU A 97 24.95 -43.53 -14.59
CA GLU A 97 25.21 -43.43 -13.14
C GLU A 97 25.18 -41.98 -12.64
N GLY A 98 25.01 -41.02 -13.55
CA GLY A 98 25.00 -39.59 -13.24
C GLY A 98 26.38 -38.94 -13.24
N ASN A 99 27.44 -39.68 -13.57
CA ASN A 99 28.80 -39.16 -13.65
C ASN A 99 29.01 -38.38 -14.95
N TRP A 100 29.76 -37.30 -14.87
CA TRP A 100 30.08 -36.46 -16.04
C TRP A 100 31.38 -36.94 -16.69
N LYS A 101 31.31 -37.24 -17.98
CA LYS A 101 32.44 -37.67 -18.82
C LYS A 101 32.77 -36.62 -19.87
N GLU A 102 34.02 -36.62 -20.30
CA GLU A 102 34.54 -35.73 -21.35
C GLU A 102 34.99 -36.61 -22.53
N ASP A 103 34.47 -36.32 -23.72
CA ASP A 103 34.73 -37.09 -24.94
C ASP A 103 35.86 -36.45 -25.74
N GLU A 104 37.10 -36.93 -25.55
CA GLU A 104 38.29 -36.33 -26.17
C GLU A 104 38.28 -36.36 -27.71
N ASP A 105 37.59 -37.34 -28.30
CA ASP A 105 37.45 -37.47 -29.76
C ASP A 105 36.43 -36.46 -30.35
N GLN A 106 35.57 -35.87 -29.51
CA GLN A 106 34.50 -34.96 -29.93
C GLN A 106 34.87 -33.51 -29.61
N VAL A 107 35.68 -32.92 -30.48
CA VAL A 107 36.22 -31.57 -30.30
C VAL A 107 35.36 -30.51 -31.00
N VAL A 108 35.08 -29.41 -30.30
CA VAL A 108 34.46 -28.19 -30.86
C VAL A 108 35.48 -27.06 -30.87
N ARG A 109 35.65 -26.42 -32.02
CA ARG A 109 36.50 -25.22 -32.18
C ARG A 109 35.64 -23.99 -32.39
N LEU A 110 35.48 -23.18 -31.35
CA LEU A 110 34.69 -21.96 -31.43
C LEU A 110 35.61 -20.75 -31.65
N LYS A 111 35.34 -19.96 -32.70
CA LYS A 111 36.06 -18.71 -32.94
C LYS A 111 35.68 -17.69 -31.88
N ALA A 112 36.66 -17.00 -31.33
CA ALA A 112 36.49 -16.00 -30.29
C ALA A 112 37.67 -15.04 -30.29
N ASP A 113 37.40 -13.81 -29.89
CA ASP A 113 38.38 -12.73 -29.75
C ASP A 113 38.66 -12.47 -28.26
N VAL A 114 37.69 -12.77 -27.40
CA VAL A 114 37.77 -12.63 -25.93
C VAL A 114 37.21 -13.86 -25.24
N VAL A 115 37.86 -14.28 -24.15
CA VAL A 115 37.39 -15.34 -23.27
C VAL A 115 37.30 -14.79 -21.84
N ILE A 116 36.15 -14.97 -21.20
CA ILE A 116 35.88 -14.57 -19.81
C ILE A 116 35.61 -15.83 -19.01
N SER A 117 36.39 -16.06 -17.95
CA SER A 117 36.15 -17.16 -17.01
C SER A 117 35.25 -16.70 -15.88
N ALA A 118 34.13 -17.39 -15.68
CA ALA A 118 33.14 -17.10 -14.65
C ALA A 118 32.81 -18.37 -13.84
N PHE A 119 33.85 -19.10 -13.42
CA PHE A 119 33.70 -20.34 -12.63
C PHE A 119 33.37 -20.12 -11.15
N GLY A 120 33.40 -18.88 -10.69
CA GLY A 120 33.23 -18.49 -9.29
C GLY A 120 34.53 -18.01 -8.64
N SER A 121 34.44 -17.77 -7.34
CA SER A 121 35.54 -17.23 -6.52
C SER A 121 35.87 -18.19 -5.37
N VAL A 122 37.09 -18.10 -4.84
CA VAL A 122 37.58 -18.94 -3.73
C VAL A 122 38.51 -18.12 -2.81
N LEU A 123 38.71 -18.60 -1.58
CA LEU A 123 39.76 -18.10 -0.69
C LEU A 123 41.05 -18.91 -0.88
N SER A 124 41.98 -18.40 -1.68
CA SER A 124 43.25 -19.07 -1.99
C SER A 124 44.50 -18.38 -1.43
N ASP A 125 44.41 -17.12 -1.02
CA ASP A 125 45.57 -16.37 -0.50
C ASP A 125 45.99 -16.90 0.88
N ASN A 126 47.18 -17.50 0.94
CA ASN A 126 47.71 -18.07 2.16
C ASN A 126 47.94 -17.02 3.26
N LYS A 127 48.31 -15.78 2.92
CA LYS A 127 48.52 -14.73 3.92
C LYS A 127 47.21 -14.32 4.59
N VAL A 128 46.11 -14.29 3.82
CA VAL A 128 44.78 -14.01 4.37
C VAL A 128 44.34 -15.14 5.31
N ARG A 129 44.59 -16.40 4.94
CA ARG A 129 44.28 -17.56 5.79
C ARG A 129 45.14 -17.60 7.05
N GLU A 130 46.44 -17.31 6.93
CA GLU A 130 47.36 -17.20 8.07
C GLU A 130 46.90 -16.11 9.05
N ALA A 131 46.41 -14.97 8.55
CA ALA A 131 45.88 -13.89 9.38
C ALA A 131 44.61 -14.26 10.18
N MET A 132 43.92 -15.34 9.81
CA MET A 132 42.74 -15.85 10.53
C MET A 132 43.12 -16.88 11.62
N THR A 133 44.38 -17.30 11.73
CA THR A 133 44.85 -18.22 12.77
C THR A 133 44.56 -17.65 14.17
N PRO A 134 44.04 -18.44 15.13
CA PRO A 134 43.96 -19.90 15.16
C PRO A 134 42.60 -20.52 14.78
N ILE A 135 41.71 -19.81 14.07
CA ILE A 135 40.39 -20.37 13.75
C ILE A 135 40.51 -21.65 12.89
N LYS A 136 39.63 -22.61 13.12
CA LYS A 136 39.56 -23.84 12.33
C LYS A 136 38.98 -23.57 10.94
N PHE A 137 39.51 -24.31 9.97
CA PHE A 137 39.01 -24.32 8.60
C PHE A 137 38.41 -25.69 8.28
N ASN A 138 37.30 -25.69 7.55
CA ASN A 138 36.64 -26.90 7.12
C ASN A 138 37.34 -27.52 5.88
N ARG A 139 36.81 -28.66 5.41
CA ARG A 139 37.35 -29.39 4.25
C ARG A 139 37.36 -28.57 2.94
N TRP A 140 36.60 -27.48 2.86
CA TRP A 140 36.52 -26.60 1.69
C TRP A 140 37.52 -25.44 1.75
N GLY A 141 38.35 -25.38 2.80
CA GLY A 141 39.33 -24.31 2.97
C GLY A 141 38.70 -22.97 3.39
N LEU A 142 37.48 -23.01 3.93
CA LEU A 142 36.77 -21.85 4.50
C LEU A 142 36.71 -21.95 6.03
N PRO A 143 36.57 -20.82 6.75
CA PRO A 143 36.34 -20.82 8.20
C PRO A 143 35.20 -21.78 8.59
N GLU A 144 35.45 -22.62 9.58
CA GLU A 144 34.40 -23.44 10.18
C GLU A 144 33.62 -22.59 11.18
N VAL A 145 32.29 -22.54 11.02
CA VAL A 145 31.37 -21.82 11.89
C VAL A 145 30.25 -22.73 12.37
N ASP A 146 29.76 -22.45 13.57
CA ASP A 146 28.50 -22.98 14.06
C ASP A 146 27.33 -22.31 13.32
N LEU A 147 26.40 -23.12 12.81
CA LEU A 147 25.35 -22.67 11.90
C LEU A 147 24.24 -21.87 12.58
N GLU A 148 24.11 -21.97 13.90
CA GLU A 148 23.12 -21.23 14.66
C GLU A 148 23.67 -19.88 15.12
N THR A 149 24.93 -19.87 15.54
CA THR A 149 25.56 -18.72 16.20
C THR A 149 26.47 -17.90 15.28
N MET A 150 26.87 -18.48 14.14
CA MET A 150 27.89 -17.96 13.23
C MET A 150 29.28 -17.81 13.88
N GLN A 151 29.50 -18.45 15.03
CA GLN A 151 30.74 -18.42 15.80
C GLN A 151 31.75 -19.40 15.22
N THR A 152 33.02 -19.00 15.16
CA THR A 152 34.11 -19.91 14.74
C THR A 152 34.57 -20.79 15.91
N SER A 153 35.68 -21.53 15.73
CA SER A 153 36.31 -22.25 16.85
C SER A 153 36.84 -21.33 17.96
N GLU A 154 37.05 -20.04 17.66
CA GLU A 154 37.45 -19.04 18.65
C GLU A 154 36.22 -18.26 19.14
N PRO A 155 35.93 -18.24 20.46
CA PRO A 155 34.68 -17.69 20.97
C PRO A 155 34.39 -16.21 20.64
N TRP A 156 35.44 -15.44 20.35
CA TRP A 156 35.36 -14.01 20.05
C TRP A 156 35.35 -13.70 18.55
N VAL A 157 35.43 -14.71 17.68
CA VAL A 157 35.49 -14.55 16.23
C VAL A 157 34.26 -15.20 15.60
N PHE A 158 33.58 -14.43 14.76
CA PHE A 158 32.36 -14.81 14.04
C PHE A 158 32.57 -14.60 12.53
N ALA A 159 31.92 -15.39 11.69
CA ALA A 159 32.01 -15.25 10.23
C ALA A 159 30.66 -15.59 9.56
N GLY A 160 30.37 -14.90 8.46
CA GLY A 160 29.10 -15.02 7.72
C GLY A 160 29.19 -14.41 6.32
N GLY A 161 28.24 -14.74 5.45
CA GLY A 161 28.26 -14.40 4.03
C GLY A 161 29.05 -15.40 3.19
N ASP A 162 29.50 -15.00 2.00
CA ASP A 162 30.25 -15.87 1.07
C ASP A 162 31.43 -16.60 1.74
N ILE A 163 32.11 -15.94 2.69
CA ILE A 163 33.25 -16.52 3.43
C ILE A 163 32.84 -17.65 4.38
N GLY A 164 31.59 -17.64 4.87
CA GLY A 164 31.02 -18.73 5.67
C GLY A 164 30.70 -19.99 4.84
N GLY A 165 30.68 -19.86 3.50
CA GLY A 165 30.59 -20.99 2.58
C GLY A 165 29.18 -21.58 2.40
N LEU A 166 28.15 -20.90 2.89
CA LEU A 166 26.74 -21.34 2.84
C LEU A 166 25.89 -20.42 1.98
N ALA A 167 26.06 -19.11 2.15
CA ALA A 167 25.33 -18.12 1.39
C ALA A 167 25.71 -18.20 -0.11
N ASN A 168 24.69 -18.12 -0.96
CA ASN A 168 24.84 -17.96 -2.41
C ASN A 168 24.19 -16.66 -2.89
N THR A 169 23.58 -15.90 -1.98
CA THR A 169 22.83 -14.69 -2.29
C THR A 169 23.14 -13.58 -1.29
N THR A 170 22.87 -12.33 -1.69
CA THR A 170 22.99 -11.18 -0.81
C THR A 170 22.07 -11.30 0.42
N VAL A 171 20.85 -11.83 0.28
CA VAL A 171 19.90 -11.93 1.40
C VAL A 171 20.37 -12.93 2.46
N GLU A 172 20.95 -14.05 2.05
CA GLU A 172 21.56 -15.02 2.97
C GLU A 172 22.76 -14.39 3.68
N SER A 173 23.63 -13.68 2.95
CA SER A 173 24.77 -13.00 3.55
C SER A 173 24.38 -11.92 4.56
N VAL A 174 23.32 -11.15 4.28
CA VAL A 174 22.74 -10.19 5.22
C VAL A 174 22.18 -10.91 6.46
N ASN A 175 21.52 -12.04 6.26
CA ASN A 175 20.99 -12.84 7.36
C ASN A 175 22.10 -13.42 8.24
N ASP A 176 23.22 -13.89 7.68
CA ASP A 176 24.36 -14.37 8.45
C ASP A 176 24.91 -13.25 9.35
N GLY A 177 25.06 -12.04 8.81
CA GLY A 177 25.47 -10.87 9.60
C GLY A 177 24.46 -10.53 10.71
N LYS A 178 23.16 -10.60 10.41
CA LYS A 178 22.08 -10.40 11.38
C LYS A 178 22.14 -11.45 12.50
N GLN A 179 22.30 -12.72 12.15
CA GLN A 179 22.39 -13.83 13.10
C GLN A 179 23.62 -13.69 14.00
N ALA A 180 24.79 -13.46 13.39
CA ALA A 180 26.04 -13.23 14.10
C ALA A 180 25.93 -12.08 15.11
N SER A 181 25.24 -10.98 14.75
CA SER A 181 25.12 -9.81 15.62
C SER A 181 24.51 -10.11 17.00
N TRP A 182 23.52 -11.01 17.07
CA TRP A 182 22.90 -11.41 18.34
C TRP A 182 23.87 -12.19 19.23
N TYR A 183 24.63 -13.12 18.65
CA TYR A 183 25.58 -13.94 19.40
C TYR A 183 26.87 -13.20 19.73
N MET A 184 27.30 -12.26 18.88
CA MET A 184 28.33 -11.29 19.22
C MET A 184 27.90 -10.43 20.41
N HIS A 185 26.66 -9.93 20.42
CA HIS A 185 26.11 -9.19 21.56
C HIS A 185 26.13 -10.03 22.83
N ARG A 186 25.59 -11.26 22.79
CA ARG A 186 25.60 -12.20 23.91
C ARG A 186 27.01 -12.49 24.42
N TYR A 187 27.95 -12.73 23.51
CA TYR A 187 29.35 -12.99 23.86
C TYR A 187 29.96 -11.79 24.58
N ILE A 188 29.86 -10.59 24.02
CA ILE A 188 30.41 -9.36 24.61
C ILE A 188 29.80 -9.10 25.99
N GLN A 189 28.49 -9.22 26.15
CA GLN A 189 27.83 -9.01 27.44
C GLN A 189 28.30 -10.01 28.51
N SER A 190 28.53 -11.27 28.11
CA SER A 190 29.04 -12.29 29.02
C SER A 190 30.44 -11.97 29.57
N LEU A 191 31.29 -11.28 28.80
CA LEU A 191 32.61 -10.82 29.28
C LEU A 191 32.50 -9.77 30.40
N HIS A 192 31.38 -9.06 30.46
CA HIS A 192 31.07 -8.07 31.49
C HIS A 192 30.19 -8.64 32.61
N GLY A 193 29.92 -9.95 32.63
CA GLY A 193 29.06 -10.59 33.61
C GLY A 193 27.58 -10.21 33.47
N ILE A 194 27.17 -9.71 32.30
CA ILE A 194 25.80 -9.28 32.02
C ILE A 194 25.09 -10.40 31.26
N ALA A 195 23.98 -10.87 31.81
CA ALA A 195 23.12 -11.85 31.13
C ALA A 195 22.20 -11.14 30.13
N VAL A 196 21.98 -11.78 28.99
CA VAL A 196 21.02 -11.36 27.96
C VAL A 196 19.86 -12.34 27.90
N SER A 197 18.73 -11.92 27.31
CA SER A 197 17.57 -12.77 27.08
C SER A 197 17.95 -14.05 26.33
N THR A 198 17.30 -15.17 26.65
CA THR A 198 17.46 -16.41 25.86
C THR A 198 16.71 -16.33 24.54
N VAL A 199 15.76 -15.41 24.43
CA VAL A 199 15.02 -15.13 23.20
C VAL A 199 15.72 -13.99 22.46
N PRO A 200 16.04 -14.12 21.16
CA PRO A 200 16.62 -13.03 20.38
C PRO A 200 15.73 -11.79 20.30
N GLU A 201 16.28 -10.64 20.67
CA GLU A 201 15.61 -9.34 20.76
C GLU A 201 16.35 -8.28 19.91
N LEU A 202 16.54 -8.57 18.62
CA LEU A 202 17.16 -7.60 17.71
C LEU A 202 16.24 -6.38 17.51
N PRO A 203 16.76 -5.14 17.66
CA PRO A 203 15.95 -3.94 17.47
C PRO A 203 15.36 -3.83 16.06
N LEU A 204 14.22 -3.15 15.97
CA LEU A 204 13.65 -2.72 14.69
C LEU A 204 14.44 -1.55 14.09
N PHE A 205 14.07 -1.16 12.87
CA PHE A 205 14.57 0.05 12.22
C PHE A 205 13.72 1.27 12.62
N TYR A 206 14.36 2.37 12.99
CA TYR A 206 13.70 3.61 13.43
C TYR A 206 14.22 4.83 12.68
N THR A 207 13.37 5.85 12.58
CA THR A 207 13.62 7.15 11.96
C THR A 207 12.97 8.26 12.79
N PRO A 208 13.24 9.55 12.49
CA PRO A 208 12.53 10.67 13.14
C PRO A 208 11.00 10.64 12.95
N ILE A 209 10.48 9.89 11.97
CA ILE A 209 9.03 9.73 11.75
C ILE A 209 8.39 8.99 12.93
N ASP A 210 9.09 8.03 13.53
CA ASP A 210 8.55 7.21 14.62
C ASP A 210 8.31 8.02 15.91
N LEU A 211 8.96 9.19 16.03
CA LEU A 211 8.81 10.13 17.13
C LEU A 211 7.60 11.07 16.99
N VAL A 212 6.92 11.06 15.84
CA VAL A 212 5.77 11.94 15.61
C VAL A 212 4.61 11.55 16.53
N ASP A 213 4.15 12.55 17.29
CA ASP A 213 2.98 12.42 18.15
C ASP A 213 1.70 12.43 17.32
N ILE A 214 0.95 11.35 17.41
CA ILE A 214 -0.36 11.17 16.77
C ILE A 214 -1.49 11.07 17.80
N SER A 215 -1.25 11.44 19.06
CA SER A 215 -2.29 11.52 20.07
C SER A 215 -3.28 12.65 19.79
N VAL A 216 -4.49 12.52 20.34
CA VAL A 216 -5.55 13.53 20.19
C VAL A 216 -6.44 13.54 21.43
N GLU A 217 -6.92 14.73 21.80
CA GLU A 217 -7.92 14.90 22.84
C GLU A 217 -9.28 15.25 22.22
N MET A 218 -10.35 14.56 22.64
CA MET A 218 -11.71 14.79 22.17
C MET A 218 -12.69 14.58 23.32
N ALA A 219 -13.60 15.54 23.55
CA ALA A 219 -14.59 15.48 24.63
C ALA A 219 -13.97 15.19 26.02
N GLY A 220 -12.77 15.71 26.29
CA GLY A 220 -12.02 15.49 27.53
C GLY A 220 -11.32 14.14 27.65
N LEU A 221 -11.44 13.27 26.63
CA LEU A 221 -10.78 11.97 26.58
C LEU A 221 -9.48 12.05 25.77
N LYS A 222 -8.42 11.42 26.27
CA LYS A 222 -7.10 11.39 25.63
C LYS A 222 -6.88 10.07 24.91
N PHE A 223 -6.70 10.14 23.60
CA PHE A 223 -6.48 8.99 22.73
C PHE A 223 -4.98 8.90 22.38
N PRO A 224 -4.32 7.75 22.57
CA PRO A 224 -2.90 7.60 22.23
C PRO A 224 -2.65 7.64 20.71
N ASN A 225 -3.66 7.31 19.92
CA ASN A 225 -3.74 7.51 18.47
C ASN A 225 -5.22 7.63 18.08
N PRO A 226 -5.57 8.20 16.91
CA PRO A 226 -6.96 8.49 16.58
C PRO A 226 -7.73 7.27 16.06
N PHE A 227 -7.13 6.08 16.01
CA PHE A 227 -7.74 4.90 15.38
C PHE A 227 -8.37 3.98 16.42
N GLY A 228 -9.56 3.47 16.12
CA GLY A 228 -10.25 2.54 17.00
C GLY A 228 -11.21 1.61 16.31
N LEU A 229 -11.60 0.57 17.03
CA LEU A 229 -12.52 -0.44 16.52
C LEU A 229 -13.96 0.08 16.63
N ALA A 230 -14.70 0.07 15.53
CA ALA A 230 -16.12 0.37 15.55
C ALA A 230 -16.92 -0.72 16.29
N SER A 231 -18.10 -0.37 16.83
CA SER A 231 -19.07 -1.35 17.35
C SER A 231 -19.58 -2.24 16.22
N ALA A 232 -18.97 -3.42 16.04
CA ALA A 232 -19.18 -4.29 14.90
C ALA A 232 -18.59 -5.69 15.12
N THR A 233 -18.43 -6.48 14.04
CA THR A 233 -17.90 -7.84 14.10
C THR A 233 -16.48 -7.93 14.69
N PRO A 234 -15.55 -6.98 14.48
CA PRO A 234 -14.23 -7.03 15.11
C PRO A 234 -14.28 -6.86 16.64
N THR A 235 -15.43 -6.43 17.18
CA THR A 235 -15.67 -6.29 18.63
C THR A 235 -16.76 -7.24 19.12
N THR A 236 -16.95 -8.38 18.45
CA THR A 236 -17.94 -9.41 18.83
C THR A 236 -17.75 -9.91 20.26
N SER A 237 -16.49 -9.99 20.74
CA SER A 237 -16.14 -10.47 22.08
C SER A 237 -15.06 -9.58 22.69
N SER A 238 -15.05 -9.43 24.02
CA SER A 238 -14.08 -8.61 24.73
C SER A 238 -12.63 -9.09 24.60
N SER A 239 -12.41 -10.39 24.45
CA SER A 239 -11.08 -10.95 24.15
C SER A 239 -10.52 -10.51 22.80
N MET A 240 -11.39 -10.10 21.84
CA MET A 240 -10.95 -9.51 20.59
C MET A 240 -10.47 -8.07 20.80
N ILE A 241 -11.18 -7.30 21.62
CA ILE A 241 -10.78 -5.95 22.01
C ILE A 241 -9.43 -5.98 22.75
N ARG A 242 -9.24 -6.92 23.68
CA ARG A 242 -7.95 -7.13 24.34
C ARG A 242 -6.80 -7.27 23.34
N ARG A 243 -6.93 -8.19 22.38
CA ARG A 243 -5.91 -8.41 21.35
C ARG A 243 -5.70 -7.20 20.44
N ALA A 244 -6.74 -6.39 20.22
CA ALA A 244 -6.61 -5.14 19.49
C ALA A 244 -5.82 -4.09 20.29
N PHE A 245 -6.04 -3.97 21.59
CA PHE A 245 -5.22 -3.11 22.45
C PHE A 245 -3.78 -3.61 22.55
N GLU A 246 -3.55 -4.91 22.66
CA GLU A 246 -2.21 -5.52 22.58
C GLU A 246 -1.50 -5.21 21.26
N ALA A 247 -2.26 -5.10 20.15
CA ALA A 247 -1.72 -4.70 18.85
C ALA A 247 -1.48 -3.18 18.72
N GLY A 248 -2.04 -2.34 19.60
CA GLY A 248 -1.81 -0.89 19.62
C GLY A 248 -2.97 0.00 19.19
N TRP A 249 -4.19 -0.53 19.06
CA TRP A 249 -5.38 0.28 18.72
C TRP A 249 -5.71 1.26 19.84
N GLY A 250 -5.85 2.55 19.54
CA GLY A 250 -5.97 3.59 20.57
C GLY A 250 -7.30 3.57 21.33
N PHE A 251 -8.38 3.10 20.70
CA PHE A 251 -9.67 2.91 21.34
C PHE A 251 -10.48 1.77 20.73
N ALA A 252 -11.53 1.33 21.42
CA ALA A 252 -12.48 0.38 20.89
C ALA A 252 -13.90 0.68 21.37
N VAL A 253 -14.88 0.29 20.57
CA VAL A 253 -16.29 0.34 20.94
C VAL A 253 -16.82 -1.08 21.10
N THR A 254 -17.44 -1.40 22.24
CA THR A 254 -18.07 -2.71 22.43
C THR A 254 -19.11 -2.97 21.34
N LYS A 255 -19.33 -4.23 20.95
CA LYS A 255 -20.52 -4.55 20.15
C LYS A 255 -21.75 -4.08 20.93
N THR A 256 -22.67 -3.38 20.26
CA THR A 256 -23.86 -2.83 20.90
C THR A 256 -24.57 -3.88 21.73
N PHE A 257 -24.88 -3.59 22.99
CA PHE A 257 -25.64 -4.48 23.87
C PHE A 257 -26.86 -3.77 24.46
N SER A 258 -27.81 -4.55 24.96
CA SER A 258 -29.09 -4.10 25.50
C SER A 258 -29.37 -4.76 26.85
N LEU A 259 -30.47 -4.37 27.49
CA LEU A 259 -31.00 -5.06 28.67
C LEU A 259 -31.44 -6.49 28.30
N ASP A 260 -31.48 -7.39 29.29
CA ASP A 260 -31.78 -8.81 29.08
C ASP A 260 -33.17 -9.04 28.44
N LYS A 261 -34.14 -8.15 28.70
CA LYS A 261 -35.47 -8.20 28.07
C LYS A 261 -35.45 -7.98 26.55
N ASP A 262 -34.39 -7.36 26.04
CA ASP A 262 -34.21 -7.01 24.63
C ASP A 262 -33.18 -7.92 23.94
N VAL A 263 -32.93 -9.11 24.50
CA VAL A 263 -32.01 -10.10 23.91
C VAL A 263 -32.43 -10.43 22.47
N VAL A 264 -31.43 -10.64 21.62
CA VAL A 264 -31.59 -10.95 20.20
C VAL A 264 -30.98 -12.29 19.86
N THR A 265 -31.35 -12.82 18.70
CA THR A 265 -30.75 -14.02 18.11
C THR A 265 -30.47 -13.73 16.65
N ASN A 266 -29.22 -13.90 16.23
CA ASN A 266 -28.80 -13.68 14.86
C ASN A 266 -29.28 -14.81 13.95
N VAL A 267 -29.54 -14.47 12.70
CA VAL A 267 -29.75 -15.45 11.63
C VAL A 267 -28.42 -15.81 10.93
N SER A 268 -28.45 -16.83 10.07
CA SER A 268 -27.31 -17.18 9.20
C SER A 268 -27.78 -17.72 7.85
N PRO A 269 -27.11 -17.39 6.73
CA PRO A 269 -25.97 -16.47 6.59
C PRO A 269 -26.38 -15.00 6.81
N ARG A 270 -25.43 -14.15 7.25
CA ARG A 270 -25.74 -12.75 7.63
C ARG A 270 -24.73 -11.68 7.26
N ILE A 271 -23.54 -12.04 6.77
CA ILE A 271 -22.53 -11.09 6.28
C ILE A 271 -22.05 -11.62 4.93
N VAL A 272 -22.07 -10.76 3.91
CA VAL A 272 -21.69 -11.12 2.54
C VAL A 272 -20.74 -10.09 1.96
N ARG A 273 -19.86 -10.53 1.05
CA ARG A 273 -19.04 -9.62 0.26
C ARG A 273 -19.90 -8.69 -0.58
N GLY A 274 -19.40 -7.48 -0.81
CA GLY A 274 -20.08 -6.52 -1.67
C GLY A 274 -19.77 -6.72 -3.14
N ILE A 275 -20.75 -6.51 -4.02
CA ILE A 275 -20.60 -6.57 -5.49
C ILE A 275 -20.29 -5.21 -6.12
N THR A 276 -20.00 -4.20 -5.30
CA THR A 276 -19.79 -2.80 -5.68
C THR A 276 -18.57 -2.58 -6.58
N SER A 277 -17.67 -3.55 -6.67
CA SER A 277 -16.45 -3.53 -7.48
C SER A 277 -16.36 -4.73 -8.44
N GLY A 278 -17.50 -5.24 -8.90
CA GLY A 278 -17.57 -6.35 -9.85
C GLY A 278 -17.24 -7.72 -9.23
N PRO A 279 -16.92 -8.75 -10.04
CA PRO A 279 -16.68 -10.11 -9.57
C PRO A 279 -15.26 -10.34 -9.01
N MET A 280 -14.75 -9.38 -8.22
CA MET A 280 -13.46 -9.48 -7.55
C MET A 280 -13.62 -10.14 -6.16
N TYR A 281 -12.87 -11.22 -5.92
CA TYR A 281 -12.85 -11.97 -4.66
C TYR A 281 -11.49 -11.85 -3.97
N GLY A 282 -11.42 -12.22 -2.70
CA GLY A 282 -10.18 -12.12 -1.91
C GLY A 282 -9.98 -10.72 -1.30
N PRO A 283 -8.74 -10.21 -1.24
CA PRO A 283 -8.41 -9.01 -0.47
C PRO A 283 -9.12 -7.77 -1.00
N GLY A 284 -9.31 -6.78 -0.12
CA GLY A 284 -9.78 -5.45 -0.51
C GLY A 284 -11.22 -5.46 -1.06
N GLN A 285 -12.13 -6.22 -0.47
CA GLN A 285 -13.55 -6.13 -0.81
C GLN A 285 -14.01 -4.67 -0.64
N GLY A 286 -14.51 -4.07 -1.72
CA GLY A 286 -14.92 -2.66 -1.72
C GLY A 286 -16.08 -2.35 -0.78
N SER A 287 -16.87 -3.36 -0.42
CA SER A 287 -17.89 -3.27 0.63
C SER A 287 -18.24 -4.64 1.20
N PHE A 288 -18.98 -4.63 2.31
CA PHE A 288 -19.73 -5.78 2.81
C PHE A 288 -21.18 -5.35 3.05
N LEU A 289 -22.11 -6.29 2.94
CA LEU A 289 -23.47 -6.12 3.46
C LEU A 289 -23.70 -7.08 4.62
N ASN A 290 -24.33 -6.59 5.68
CA ASN A 290 -24.72 -7.39 6.82
C ASN A 290 -26.21 -7.24 7.17
N ILE A 291 -26.80 -8.32 7.67
CA ILE A 291 -28.11 -8.35 8.35
C ILE A 291 -27.93 -8.83 9.80
N GLU A 292 -26.80 -8.48 10.42
CA GLU A 292 -26.45 -8.86 11.79
C GLU A 292 -27.05 -7.89 12.82
N LEU A 293 -27.65 -8.40 13.89
CA LEU A 293 -28.25 -7.57 14.94
C LEU A 293 -27.19 -6.99 15.90
N ILE A 294 -27.66 -6.51 17.05
CA ILE A 294 -26.81 -6.18 18.19
C ILE A 294 -26.14 -7.45 18.78
N SER A 295 -25.36 -7.30 19.84
CA SER A 295 -24.69 -8.42 20.51
C SER A 295 -25.69 -9.44 21.03
N GLU A 296 -25.39 -10.72 20.82
CA GLU A 296 -26.10 -11.83 21.49
C GLU A 296 -25.59 -12.06 22.92
N LYS A 297 -24.54 -11.35 23.34
CA LYS A 297 -24.00 -11.42 24.70
C LYS A 297 -24.68 -10.38 25.59
N THR A 298 -24.94 -10.76 26.84
CA THR A 298 -25.72 -9.98 27.81
C THR A 298 -25.03 -8.69 28.24
N ALA A 299 -25.79 -7.75 28.80
CA ALA A 299 -25.23 -6.56 29.43
C ALA A 299 -24.24 -6.91 30.55
N ALA A 300 -24.53 -7.96 31.33
CA ALA A 300 -23.63 -8.43 32.39
C ALA A 300 -22.26 -8.86 31.86
N TYR A 301 -22.22 -9.58 30.73
CA TYR A 301 -20.96 -9.94 30.07
C TYR A 301 -20.15 -8.70 29.68
N TRP A 302 -20.82 -7.72 29.05
CA TRP A 302 -20.15 -6.50 28.58
C TRP A 302 -19.69 -5.61 29.71
N CYS A 303 -20.51 -5.39 30.74
CA CYS A 303 -20.13 -4.59 31.90
C CYS A 303 -18.94 -5.21 32.63
N LYS A 304 -18.94 -6.54 32.86
CA LYS A 304 -17.78 -7.23 33.44
C LYS A 304 -16.54 -7.07 32.56
N SER A 305 -16.70 -7.25 31.25
CA SER A 305 -15.60 -7.13 30.30
C SER A 305 -15.02 -5.71 30.22
N VAL A 306 -15.86 -4.67 30.34
CA VAL A 306 -15.43 -3.26 30.36
C VAL A 306 -14.54 -3.02 31.58
N ALA A 307 -14.97 -3.48 32.76
CA ALA A 307 -14.17 -3.36 33.97
C ALA A 307 -12.81 -4.08 33.85
N GLU A 308 -12.79 -5.30 33.31
CA GLU A 308 -11.56 -6.07 33.08
C GLU A 308 -10.62 -5.37 32.08
N LEU A 309 -11.16 -4.89 30.94
CA LEU A 309 -10.36 -4.20 29.92
C LEU A 309 -9.80 -2.87 30.42
N LYS A 310 -10.56 -2.11 31.20
CA LYS A 310 -10.08 -0.83 31.75
C LYS A 310 -9.08 -1.00 32.88
N ALA A 311 -9.18 -2.07 33.66
CA ALA A 311 -8.16 -2.43 34.64
C ALA A 311 -6.82 -2.73 33.96
N ASP A 312 -6.85 -3.50 32.87
CA ASP A 312 -5.63 -3.94 32.18
C ASP A 312 -5.07 -2.89 31.20
N PHE A 313 -5.94 -2.05 30.64
CA PHE A 313 -5.59 -1.05 29.63
C PHE A 313 -6.12 0.35 30.01
N PRO A 314 -5.62 0.96 31.11
CA PRO A 314 -6.17 2.22 31.64
C PRO A 314 -6.04 3.39 30.64
N ASN A 315 -4.99 3.39 29.81
CA ASN A 315 -4.69 4.45 28.83
C ASN A 315 -5.39 4.25 27.47
N HIS A 316 -6.08 3.14 27.25
CA HIS A 316 -6.86 2.90 26.04
C HIS A 316 -8.32 3.26 26.28
N ILE A 317 -8.92 3.99 25.34
CA ILE A 317 -10.32 4.42 25.49
C ILE A 317 -11.26 3.26 25.14
N LEU A 318 -12.20 2.95 26.04
CA LEU A 318 -13.23 1.94 25.84
C LEU A 318 -14.61 2.58 25.91
N ILE A 319 -15.30 2.57 24.78
CA ILE A 319 -16.63 3.16 24.63
C ILE A 319 -17.67 2.02 24.66
N ALA A 320 -18.64 2.10 25.57
CA ALA A 320 -19.72 1.11 25.62
C ALA A 320 -20.84 1.50 24.65
N SER A 321 -21.03 0.70 23.59
CA SER A 321 -22.18 0.89 22.70
C SER A 321 -23.42 0.25 23.30
N ILE A 322 -24.48 1.03 23.47
CA ILE A 322 -25.73 0.59 24.11
C ILE A 322 -26.95 0.94 23.26
N MET A 323 -28.03 0.17 23.42
CA MET A 323 -29.30 0.40 22.74
C MET A 323 -30.48 -0.10 23.56
N CYS A 324 -31.53 0.72 23.62
CA CYS A 324 -32.81 0.39 24.25
C CYS A 324 -33.98 0.74 23.32
N SER A 325 -35.18 0.28 23.71
CA SER A 325 -36.44 0.84 23.20
C SER A 325 -36.57 2.33 23.49
N TYR A 326 -37.57 3.00 22.91
CA TYR A 326 -37.90 4.39 23.26
C TYR A 326 -38.56 4.47 24.64
N SER A 327 -37.80 4.13 25.69
CA SER A 327 -38.18 4.19 27.10
C SER A 327 -37.10 4.93 27.88
N ARG A 328 -37.53 5.93 28.65
CA ARG A 328 -36.63 6.73 29.50
C ARG A 328 -35.96 5.86 30.55
N GLU A 329 -36.73 4.96 31.17
CA GLU A 329 -36.30 4.08 32.24
C GLU A 329 -35.18 3.17 31.74
N ASP A 330 -35.37 2.55 30.56
CA ASP A 330 -34.40 1.62 29.98
C ASP A 330 -33.08 2.30 29.62
N TRP A 331 -33.15 3.47 28.97
CA TRP A 331 -31.93 4.24 28.64
C TRP A 331 -31.21 4.72 29.90
N THR A 332 -31.95 5.08 30.96
CA THR A 332 -31.37 5.50 32.24
C THR A 332 -30.69 4.33 32.94
N GLU A 333 -31.32 3.16 32.96
CA GLU A 333 -30.76 1.95 33.59
C GLU A 333 -29.50 1.48 32.88
N LEU A 334 -29.57 1.24 31.57
CA LEU A 334 -28.46 0.66 30.82
C LEU A 334 -27.24 1.60 30.73
N SER A 335 -27.47 2.91 30.60
CA SER A 335 -26.37 3.89 30.59
C SER A 335 -25.63 3.94 31.93
N LYS A 336 -26.35 3.93 33.05
CA LYS A 336 -25.74 3.83 34.39
C LYS A 336 -24.99 2.54 34.60
N MET A 337 -25.52 1.41 34.14
CA MET A 337 -24.81 0.12 34.23
C MET A 337 -23.45 0.18 33.51
N ALA A 338 -23.43 0.74 32.30
CA ALA A 338 -22.21 0.88 31.51
C ALA A 338 -21.21 1.90 32.11
N GLU A 339 -21.69 3.01 32.67
CA GLU A 339 -20.85 3.96 33.40
C GLU A 339 -20.24 3.35 34.67
N VAL A 340 -21.04 2.66 35.49
CA VAL A 340 -20.58 1.99 36.72
C VAL A 340 -19.56 0.89 36.41
N ALA A 341 -19.66 0.24 35.25
CA ALA A 341 -18.66 -0.71 34.78
C ALA A 341 -17.28 -0.08 34.47
N GLY A 342 -17.21 1.26 34.40
CA GLY A 342 -15.98 2.00 34.15
C GLY A 342 -15.72 2.34 32.69
N ALA A 343 -16.74 2.34 31.82
CA ALA A 343 -16.58 2.81 30.45
C ALA A 343 -16.12 4.27 30.42
N ASP A 344 -15.18 4.62 29.54
CA ASP A 344 -14.71 6.01 29.42
C ASP A 344 -15.77 6.92 28.79
N ALA A 345 -16.63 6.35 27.95
CA ALA A 345 -17.76 7.01 27.32
C ALA A 345 -18.83 6.00 26.85
N LEU A 346 -19.98 6.51 26.44
CA LEU A 346 -21.05 5.72 25.81
C LEU A 346 -21.22 6.06 24.33
N GLU A 347 -21.62 5.07 23.52
CA GLU A 347 -22.09 5.28 22.15
C GLU A 347 -23.55 4.81 22.02
N LEU A 348 -24.47 5.74 21.79
CA LEU A 348 -25.90 5.45 21.68
C LEU A 348 -26.20 4.97 20.26
N ASN A 349 -26.51 3.69 20.10
CA ASN A 349 -26.83 3.15 18.78
C ASN A 349 -28.28 3.46 18.41
N LEU A 350 -28.47 4.53 17.66
CA LEU A 350 -29.78 4.95 17.14
C LEU A 350 -29.97 4.57 15.67
N SER A 351 -29.16 3.66 15.14
CA SER A 351 -28.91 3.65 13.69
C SER A 351 -28.90 2.28 13.03
N CYS A 352 -29.12 1.18 13.77
CA CYS A 352 -29.22 -0.14 13.16
C CYS A 352 -30.39 -0.20 12.16
N PRO A 353 -30.13 -0.43 10.85
CA PRO A 353 -31.16 -0.31 9.82
C PRO A 353 -32.07 -1.54 9.70
N HIS A 354 -31.71 -2.66 10.33
CA HIS A 354 -32.37 -3.95 10.14
C HIS A 354 -32.69 -4.64 11.46
N GLY A 355 -33.83 -5.35 11.50
CA GLY A 355 -34.29 -6.19 12.61
C GLY A 355 -34.66 -5.49 13.92
N MET A 356 -34.29 -4.21 14.08
CA MET A 356 -34.59 -3.40 15.27
C MET A 356 -35.70 -2.37 15.05
N GLY A 357 -35.89 -1.90 13.82
CA GLY A 357 -36.93 -0.91 13.48
C GLY A 357 -38.35 -1.41 13.75
N GLU A 358 -38.63 -2.69 13.48
CA GLU A 358 -39.91 -3.35 13.78
C GLU A 358 -40.19 -3.43 15.29
N ARG A 359 -39.17 -3.22 16.13
CA ARG A 359 -39.26 -3.18 17.60
C ARG A 359 -39.24 -1.74 18.14
N GLY A 360 -39.34 -0.72 17.27
CA GLY A 360 -39.27 0.69 17.65
C GLY A 360 -37.89 1.13 18.16
N MET A 361 -36.81 0.45 17.73
CA MET A 361 -35.43 0.75 18.14
C MET A 361 -34.52 1.04 16.94
N GLY A 362 -33.31 1.52 17.20
CA GLY A 362 -32.31 1.75 16.15
C GLY A 362 -32.80 2.79 15.15
N LEU A 363 -32.78 2.46 13.84
CA LEU A 363 -33.14 3.38 12.76
C LEU A 363 -34.51 4.05 12.95
N ALA A 364 -35.47 3.37 13.58
CA ALA A 364 -36.79 3.94 13.87
C ALA A 364 -36.70 5.21 14.75
N CYS A 365 -35.72 5.30 15.65
CA CYS A 365 -35.46 6.49 16.47
C CYS A 365 -34.50 7.46 15.77
N GLY A 366 -33.43 6.97 15.15
CA GLY A 366 -32.37 7.83 14.58
C GLY A 366 -32.74 8.63 13.34
N GLN A 367 -33.93 8.42 12.78
CA GLN A 367 -34.47 9.21 11.66
C GLN A 367 -35.32 10.40 12.13
N ASP A 368 -35.68 10.45 13.41
CA ASP A 368 -36.53 11.49 13.98
C ASP A 368 -35.72 12.38 14.96
N PRO A 369 -35.49 13.67 14.63
CA PRO A 369 -34.79 14.59 15.51
C PRO A 369 -35.39 14.68 16.92
N GLU A 370 -36.71 14.56 17.08
CA GLU A 370 -37.35 14.66 18.39
C GLU A 370 -36.98 13.47 19.29
N LEU A 371 -37.05 12.26 18.75
CA LEU A 371 -36.69 11.04 19.48
C LEU A 371 -35.21 11.05 19.87
N VAL A 372 -34.32 11.45 18.95
CA VAL A 372 -32.88 11.57 19.21
C VAL A 372 -32.59 12.56 20.34
N ARG A 373 -33.22 13.75 20.30
CA ARG A 373 -33.07 14.78 21.34
C ARG A 373 -33.52 14.25 22.71
N ASN A 374 -34.65 13.56 22.77
CA ASN A 374 -35.21 13.04 24.01
C ASN A 374 -34.33 11.92 24.60
N ILE A 375 -33.86 10.97 23.78
CA ILE A 375 -32.95 9.92 24.22
C ILE A 375 -31.66 10.52 24.79
N CYS A 376 -31.04 11.45 24.07
CA CYS A 376 -29.82 12.12 24.54
C CYS A 376 -30.06 12.84 25.87
N ARG A 377 -31.22 13.52 26.02
CA ARG A 377 -31.59 14.19 27.26
C ARG A 377 -31.74 13.22 28.43
N TRP A 378 -32.31 12.05 28.21
CA TRP A 378 -32.44 11.02 29.25
C TRP A 378 -31.08 10.48 29.68
N VAL A 379 -30.21 10.15 28.72
CA VAL A 379 -28.86 9.67 29.01
C VAL A 379 -28.01 10.73 29.70
N ARG A 380 -28.05 11.98 29.24
CA ARG A 380 -27.32 13.09 29.88
C ARG A 380 -27.70 13.28 31.35
N GLN A 381 -28.98 13.08 31.69
CA GLN A 381 -29.46 13.14 33.08
C GLN A 381 -29.05 11.92 33.91
N ALA A 382 -28.73 10.80 33.25
CA ALA A 382 -28.43 9.53 33.90
C ALA A 382 -26.94 9.37 34.24
N VAL A 383 -26.04 9.86 33.38
CA VAL A 383 -24.58 9.66 33.48
C VAL A 383 -23.78 10.96 33.49
N GLN A 384 -22.55 10.90 33.97
CA GLN A 384 -21.58 12.01 33.97
C GLN A 384 -20.51 11.85 32.90
N ILE A 385 -20.12 10.61 32.56
CA ILE A 385 -19.17 10.35 31.47
C ILE A 385 -19.68 10.89 30.12
N PRO A 386 -18.79 11.19 29.16
CA PRO A 386 -19.20 11.63 27.83
C PRO A 386 -20.04 10.57 27.10
N PHE A 387 -20.95 11.00 26.24
CA PHE A 387 -21.63 10.10 25.32
C PHE A 387 -21.84 10.67 23.93
N PHE A 388 -21.86 9.77 22.95
CA PHE A 388 -21.96 10.10 21.53
C PHE A 388 -23.17 9.43 20.90
N ALA A 389 -23.99 10.19 20.17
CA ALA A 389 -25.07 9.59 19.38
C ALA A 389 -24.53 9.07 18.05
N LYS A 390 -24.67 7.76 17.78
CA LYS A 390 -24.28 7.18 16.49
C LYS A 390 -25.40 7.37 15.48
N LEU A 391 -25.10 8.13 14.42
CA LEU A 391 -26.06 8.60 13.43
C LEU A 391 -26.16 7.67 12.22
N THR A 392 -27.36 7.60 11.65
CA THR A 392 -27.65 6.83 10.45
C THR A 392 -27.42 7.72 9.23
N PRO A 393 -26.79 7.24 8.14
CA PRO A 393 -26.73 8.00 6.89
C PRO A 393 -28.06 7.95 6.13
N ASN A 394 -29.04 7.16 6.58
CA ASN A 394 -30.30 6.90 5.90
C ASN A 394 -31.37 7.95 6.28
N VAL A 395 -31.01 9.22 6.18
CA VAL A 395 -31.85 10.38 6.48
C VAL A 395 -31.66 11.44 5.40
N THR A 396 -32.69 12.25 5.17
CA THR A 396 -32.62 13.35 4.20
C THR A 396 -31.56 14.38 4.61
N ASP A 397 -31.56 14.77 5.89
CA ASP A 397 -30.62 15.73 6.43
C ASP A 397 -30.08 15.25 7.78
N ILE A 398 -28.83 14.78 7.76
CA ILE A 398 -28.14 14.28 8.93
C ILE A 398 -27.74 15.40 9.91
N VAL A 399 -27.65 16.65 9.43
CA VAL A 399 -27.30 17.80 10.27
C VAL A 399 -28.40 18.04 11.30
N ASN A 400 -29.68 17.94 10.92
CA ASN A 400 -30.80 18.09 11.85
C ASN A 400 -30.77 17.05 12.98
N ILE A 401 -30.34 15.83 12.68
CA ILE A 401 -30.19 14.77 13.68
C ILE A 401 -29.00 15.06 14.60
N ALA A 402 -27.87 15.51 14.05
CA ALA A 402 -26.71 15.90 14.84
C ALA A 402 -27.00 17.08 15.78
N MET A 403 -27.72 18.10 15.28
CA MET A 403 -28.21 19.23 16.07
C MET A 403 -29.11 18.77 17.22
N ALA A 404 -30.06 17.89 16.93
CA ALA A 404 -30.93 17.32 17.96
C ALA A 404 -30.17 16.54 19.04
N ALA A 405 -29.13 15.78 18.66
CA ALA A 405 -28.26 15.10 19.61
C ALA A 405 -27.52 16.10 20.51
N GLN A 406 -26.94 17.16 19.92
CA GLN A 406 -26.26 18.23 20.65
C GLN A 406 -27.20 18.95 21.62
N GLU A 407 -28.41 19.34 21.16
CA GLU A 407 -29.46 19.96 21.98
C GLU A 407 -29.95 19.06 23.12
N GLY A 408 -29.90 17.74 22.92
CA GLY A 408 -30.18 16.73 23.93
C GLY A 408 -29.04 16.55 24.95
N GLY A 409 -27.88 17.17 24.72
CA GLY A 409 -26.72 17.13 25.61
C GLY A 409 -25.69 16.05 25.28
N ALA A 410 -25.70 15.50 24.06
CA ALA A 410 -24.60 14.63 23.62
C ALA A 410 -23.29 15.43 23.54
N ASP A 411 -22.19 14.80 23.91
CA ASP A 411 -20.84 15.40 23.87
C ASP A 411 -20.21 15.33 22.47
N GLY A 412 -20.89 14.68 21.53
CA GLY A 412 -20.47 14.51 20.16
C GLY A 412 -21.37 13.52 19.41
N VAL A 413 -20.99 13.20 18.19
CA VAL A 413 -21.69 12.21 17.35
C VAL A 413 -20.73 11.25 16.67
N THR A 414 -21.18 10.02 16.45
CA THR A 414 -20.49 9.08 15.56
C THR A 414 -21.15 9.11 14.18
N ALA A 415 -20.41 9.51 13.15
CA ALA A 415 -20.89 9.67 11.77
C ALA A 415 -20.08 8.78 10.80
N THR A 416 -20.64 7.72 10.22
CA THR A 416 -22.02 7.22 10.35
C THR A 416 -22.08 5.69 10.53
N ASN A 417 -23.28 5.18 10.80
CA ASN A 417 -23.60 3.76 10.65
C ASN A 417 -23.67 3.35 9.15
N THR A 418 -24.05 2.12 8.87
CA THR A 418 -24.15 1.54 7.53
C THR A 418 -25.27 2.16 6.68
N VAL A 419 -25.09 2.13 5.36
CA VAL A 419 -26.10 2.54 4.38
C VAL A 419 -27.05 1.38 4.09
N SER A 420 -28.37 1.60 4.17
CA SER A 420 -29.36 0.55 3.90
C SER A 420 -29.34 0.13 2.43
N GLY A 421 -29.40 -1.16 2.16
CA GLY A 421 -29.41 -1.67 0.78
C GLY A 421 -29.71 -3.15 0.64
N LEU A 422 -29.71 -3.61 -0.61
CA LEU A 422 -29.77 -5.01 -1.01
C LEU A 422 -28.54 -5.27 -1.90
N MET A 423 -27.67 -6.21 -1.51
CA MET A 423 -26.38 -6.35 -2.18
C MET A 423 -26.53 -6.95 -3.58
N GLY A 424 -27.42 -7.92 -3.76
CA GLY A 424 -27.70 -8.47 -5.07
C GLY A 424 -28.60 -9.69 -5.03
N LEU A 425 -29.06 -10.06 -6.22
CA LEU A 425 -29.80 -11.30 -6.48
C LEU A 425 -28.96 -12.18 -7.40
N LYS A 426 -29.15 -13.49 -7.31
CA LYS A 426 -28.67 -14.44 -8.30
C LYS A 426 -29.56 -14.39 -9.55
N ALA A 427 -29.13 -15.08 -10.61
CA ALA A 427 -29.87 -15.15 -11.88
C ALA A 427 -31.26 -15.79 -11.74
N ASP A 428 -31.47 -16.64 -10.73
CA ASP A 428 -32.77 -17.25 -10.40
C ASP A 428 -33.65 -16.36 -9.50
N SER A 429 -33.27 -15.09 -9.32
CA SER A 429 -33.92 -14.11 -8.46
C SER A 429 -33.79 -14.37 -6.94
N THR A 430 -33.07 -15.42 -6.52
CA THR A 430 -32.82 -15.63 -5.08
C THR A 430 -31.80 -14.63 -4.54
N PRO A 431 -31.96 -14.13 -3.30
CA PRO A 431 -31.07 -13.12 -2.76
C PRO A 431 -29.73 -13.70 -2.27
N TRP A 432 -28.77 -12.83 -2.00
CA TRP A 432 -27.62 -13.17 -1.17
C TRP A 432 -27.32 -12.03 -0.17
N PRO A 433 -27.43 -12.27 1.16
CA PRO A 433 -27.66 -13.56 1.83
C PRO A 433 -29.10 -14.11 1.68
N ALA A 434 -29.24 -15.44 1.68
CA ALA A 434 -30.52 -16.15 1.67
C ALA A 434 -30.63 -17.06 2.91
N VAL A 435 -31.68 -16.86 3.71
CA VAL A 435 -31.88 -17.47 5.03
C VAL A 435 -33.01 -18.50 5.00
N GLY A 436 -32.76 -19.67 5.58
CA GLY A 436 -33.72 -20.77 5.75
C GLY A 436 -34.15 -21.44 4.45
N GLY A 437 -35.03 -22.45 4.55
CA GLY A 437 -35.54 -23.20 3.39
C GLY A 437 -36.34 -22.36 2.39
N GLY A 438 -36.89 -21.22 2.84
CA GLY A 438 -37.57 -20.25 1.99
C GLY A 438 -36.65 -19.24 1.29
N LEU A 439 -35.32 -19.33 1.47
CA LEU A 439 -34.31 -18.48 0.84
C LEU A 439 -34.59 -16.97 0.98
N ARG A 440 -35.07 -16.55 2.16
CA ARG A 440 -35.53 -15.18 2.40
C ARG A 440 -34.37 -14.24 2.71
N THR A 441 -34.59 -12.95 2.51
CA THR A 441 -33.67 -11.90 2.96
C THR A 441 -34.45 -10.68 3.47
N THR A 442 -33.73 -9.72 4.03
CA THR A 442 -34.21 -8.38 4.34
C THR A 442 -33.16 -7.36 3.90
N TYR A 443 -33.50 -6.07 3.88
CA TYR A 443 -32.52 -5.03 3.64
C TYR A 443 -31.45 -5.06 4.73
N GLY A 444 -30.19 -4.93 4.33
CA GLY A 444 -29.04 -4.95 5.23
C GLY A 444 -28.24 -3.65 5.18
N GLY A 445 -27.26 -3.56 6.07
CA GLY A 445 -26.32 -2.46 6.13
C GLY A 445 -25.09 -2.68 5.26
N VAL A 446 -24.89 -1.82 4.26
CA VAL A 446 -23.68 -1.70 3.45
C VAL A 446 -22.60 -0.92 4.21
N SER A 447 -21.40 -1.47 4.24
CA SER A 447 -20.20 -0.93 4.91
C SER A 447 -18.99 -0.95 3.96
N GLY A 448 -17.85 -0.39 4.39
CA GLY A 448 -16.60 -0.39 3.61
C GLY A 448 -16.44 0.82 2.68
N ASN A 449 -15.46 0.74 1.78
CA ASN A 449 -15.04 1.88 0.94
C ASN A 449 -16.16 2.42 0.04
N ALA A 450 -17.10 1.57 -0.37
CA ALA A 450 -18.24 1.99 -1.20
C ALA A 450 -19.10 3.08 -0.52
N ILE A 451 -19.12 3.15 0.82
CA ILE A 451 -19.88 4.17 1.55
C ILE A 451 -19.02 5.36 2.02
N ARG A 452 -17.70 5.34 1.77
CA ARG A 452 -16.80 6.43 2.20
C ARG A 452 -17.25 7.81 1.71
N PRO A 453 -17.68 8.00 0.44
CA PRO A 453 -18.15 9.31 0.00
C PRO A 453 -19.37 9.83 0.78
N ILE A 454 -20.26 8.93 1.21
CA ILE A 454 -21.46 9.27 2.01
C ILE A 454 -21.02 9.68 3.42
N ALA A 455 -20.08 8.94 4.02
CA ALA A 455 -19.54 9.26 5.35
C ALA A 455 -18.73 10.56 5.35
N LEU A 456 -17.89 10.82 4.34
CA LEU A 456 -17.15 12.09 4.22
C LEU A 456 -18.10 13.29 4.08
N ARG A 457 -19.18 13.14 3.29
CA ARG A 457 -20.24 14.16 3.21
C ARG A 457 -20.88 14.41 4.58
N ALA A 458 -21.25 13.34 5.30
CA ALA A 458 -21.89 13.46 6.61
C ALA A 458 -20.98 14.19 7.61
N VAL A 459 -19.72 13.76 7.73
CA VAL A 459 -18.74 14.36 8.65
C VAL A 459 -18.51 15.84 8.31
N SER A 460 -18.24 16.16 7.04
CA SER A 460 -17.99 17.56 6.65
C SER A 460 -19.22 18.46 6.78
N ALA A 461 -20.42 17.96 6.47
CA ALA A 461 -21.66 18.72 6.66
C ALA A 461 -21.93 19.01 8.14
N ILE A 462 -21.78 18.02 9.02
CA ILE A 462 -21.94 18.19 10.47
C ILE A 462 -20.88 19.16 11.00
N ALA A 463 -19.61 19.00 10.61
CA ALA A 463 -18.52 19.86 11.09
C ALA A 463 -18.67 21.33 10.65
N ARG A 464 -19.24 21.58 9.47
CA ARG A 464 -19.56 22.94 9.01
C ARG A 464 -20.75 23.54 9.76
N ALA A 465 -21.79 22.74 10.02
CA ALA A 465 -23.00 23.21 10.67
C ALA A 465 -22.83 23.38 12.18
N LEU A 466 -21.99 22.56 12.81
CA LEU A 466 -21.72 22.53 14.25
C LEU A 466 -20.21 22.64 14.52
N PRO A 467 -19.57 23.81 14.29
CA PRO A 467 -18.13 23.97 14.46
C PRO A 467 -17.67 23.63 15.88
N GLY A 468 -16.66 22.77 15.97
CA GLY A 468 -16.09 22.33 17.26
C GLY A 468 -16.88 21.22 17.97
N PHE A 469 -18.04 20.80 17.44
CA PHE A 469 -18.76 19.67 18.00
C PHE A 469 -18.01 18.36 17.69
N PRO A 470 -17.66 17.52 18.69
CA PRO A 470 -16.87 16.32 18.47
C PRO A 470 -17.51 15.31 17.52
N ILE A 471 -16.72 14.81 16.57
CA ILE A 471 -17.16 13.80 15.59
C ILE A 471 -16.21 12.60 15.61
N LEU A 472 -16.78 11.42 15.81
CA LEU A 472 -16.13 10.13 15.59
C LEU A 472 -16.51 9.65 14.17
N ALA A 473 -15.55 9.56 13.26
CA ALA A 473 -15.83 9.15 11.89
C ALA A 473 -15.89 7.62 11.75
N THR A 474 -16.83 7.10 10.96
CA THR A 474 -16.87 5.71 10.50
C THR A 474 -17.50 5.64 9.11
N GLY A 475 -16.88 4.83 8.24
CA GLY A 475 -17.39 4.58 6.89
C GLY A 475 -16.25 4.47 5.88
N GLY A 476 -15.74 3.26 5.70
CA GLY A 476 -14.71 2.97 4.70
C GLY A 476 -13.34 3.59 5.00
N ILE A 477 -12.97 3.77 6.26
CA ILE A 477 -11.59 4.09 6.65
C ILE A 477 -10.78 2.79 6.58
N ASP A 478 -9.72 2.78 5.78
CA ASP A 478 -8.90 1.60 5.52
C ASP A 478 -7.39 1.87 5.46
N SER A 479 -6.95 3.10 5.74
CA SER A 479 -5.56 3.53 5.69
C SER A 479 -5.34 4.81 6.50
N ALA A 480 -4.07 5.15 6.75
CA ALA A 480 -3.70 6.46 7.30
C ALA A 480 -4.15 7.63 6.42
N GLU A 481 -4.05 7.48 5.10
CA GLU A 481 -4.46 8.51 4.14
C GLU A 481 -5.98 8.76 4.19
N SER A 482 -6.79 7.70 4.14
CA SER A 482 -8.24 7.83 4.25
C SER A 482 -8.65 8.34 5.63
N GLY A 483 -7.95 7.91 6.70
CA GLY A 483 -8.12 8.47 8.04
C GLY A 483 -7.86 9.98 8.09
N LEU A 484 -6.77 10.44 7.48
CA LEU A 484 -6.43 11.86 7.41
C LEU A 484 -7.48 12.68 6.63
N GLN A 485 -8.14 12.10 5.62
CA GLN A 485 -9.27 12.77 4.93
C GLN A 485 -10.44 13.05 5.88
N PHE A 486 -10.76 12.13 6.79
CA PHE A 486 -11.81 12.34 7.79
C PHE A 486 -11.39 13.36 8.86
N LEU A 487 -10.13 13.36 9.28
CA LEU A 487 -9.58 14.41 10.16
C LEU A 487 -9.72 15.78 9.49
N HIS A 488 -9.23 15.94 8.26
CA HIS A 488 -9.38 17.18 7.50
C HIS A 488 -10.85 17.59 7.28
N SER A 489 -11.77 16.62 7.27
CA SER A 489 -13.22 16.85 7.14
C SER A 489 -13.90 17.23 8.47
N GLY A 490 -13.18 17.20 9.60
CA GLY A 490 -13.65 17.68 10.91
C GLY A 490 -13.83 16.60 11.98
N ALA A 491 -13.55 15.33 11.69
CA ALA A 491 -13.51 14.29 12.71
C ALA A 491 -12.29 14.41 13.61
N SER A 492 -12.39 13.95 14.85
CA SER A 492 -11.27 13.89 15.80
C SER A 492 -10.69 12.49 15.95
N VAL A 493 -11.54 11.46 15.85
CA VAL A 493 -11.15 10.03 15.93
C VAL A 493 -11.86 9.21 14.85
N LEU A 494 -11.33 8.02 14.60
CA LEU A 494 -11.54 7.22 13.39
C LEU A 494 -11.89 5.77 13.77
N GLN A 495 -13.16 5.40 13.62
CA GLN A 495 -13.67 4.05 13.84
C GLN A 495 -13.55 3.17 12.58
N VAL A 496 -13.02 1.96 12.75
CA VAL A 496 -12.72 1.01 11.68
C VAL A 496 -13.46 -0.31 11.89
N CYS A 497 -14.02 -0.87 10.81
CA CYS A 497 -14.67 -2.19 10.80
C CYS A 497 -14.25 -3.00 9.56
N SER A 498 -14.70 -2.58 8.38
CA SER A 498 -14.57 -3.38 7.15
C SER A 498 -13.12 -3.63 6.71
N ALA A 499 -12.20 -2.72 7.03
CA ALA A 499 -10.78 -2.93 6.75
C ALA A 499 -10.21 -4.09 7.60
N ILE A 500 -10.60 -4.19 8.87
CA ILE A 500 -10.25 -5.33 9.73
C ILE A 500 -10.94 -6.61 9.23
N GLN A 501 -12.18 -6.54 8.73
CA GLN A 501 -12.85 -7.71 8.13
C GLN A 501 -12.15 -8.21 6.85
N ASN A 502 -11.54 -7.30 6.09
CA ASN A 502 -10.73 -7.64 4.92
C ASN A 502 -9.34 -8.20 5.29
N GLN A 503 -8.89 -7.99 6.53
CA GLN A 503 -7.53 -8.28 6.98
C GLN A 503 -7.57 -8.79 8.44
N ASP A 504 -6.96 -8.07 9.37
CA ASP A 504 -6.85 -8.42 10.79
C ASP A 504 -6.46 -7.17 11.63
N PHE A 505 -6.16 -7.34 12.92
CA PHE A 505 -5.86 -6.22 13.82
C PHE A 505 -4.51 -5.54 13.59
N THR A 506 -3.57 -6.17 12.85
CA THR A 506 -2.22 -5.63 12.65
C THR A 506 -2.17 -4.40 11.76
N VAL A 507 -3.25 -4.12 11.01
CA VAL A 507 -3.38 -2.91 10.17
C VAL A 507 -3.21 -1.60 10.96
N ILE A 508 -3.34 -1.62 12.29
CA ILE A 508 -3.05 -0.47 13.14
C ILE A 508 -1.60 0.02 13.05
N ASP A 509 -0.64 -0.87 12.82
CA ASP A 509 0.76 -0.51 12.65
C ASP A 509 0.96 0.33 11.38
N ASP A 510 0.36 -0.11 10.27
CA ASP A 510 0.29 0.67 9.01
C ASP A 510 -0.41 2.01 9.21
N TYR A 511 -1.53 2.04 9.95
CA TYR A 511 -2.28 3.29 10.17
C TYR A 511 -1.49 4.30 11.00
N CYS A 512 -0.81 3.84 12.05
CA CYS A 512 -0.01 4.71 12.89
C CYS A 512 1.25 5.21 12.17
N THR A 513 2.04 4.31 11.57
CA THR A 513 3.25 4.69 10.84
C THR A 513 2.94 5.55 9.62
N GLY A 514 1.90 5.21 8.87
CA GLY A 514 1.42 6.02 7.74
C GLY A 514 0.95 7.41 8.16
N LEU A 515 0.26 7.56 9.29
CA LEU A 515 -0.18 8.87 9.76
C LEU A 515 0.99 9.72 10.25
N ARG A 516 1.94 9.11 10.99
CA ARG A 516 3.19 9.76 11.38
C ARG A 516 3.95 10.27 10.16
N ALA A 517 4.09 9.43 9.12
CA ALA A 517 4.76 9.81 7.87
C ALA A 517 4.04 10.98 7.17
N LEU A 518 2.71 10.93 7.05
CA LEU A 518 1.92 12.00 6.42
C LEU A 518 2.06 13.34 7.17
N LEU A 519 2.11 13.34 8.49
CA LEU A 519 2.33 14.55 9.29
C LEU A 519 3.79 15.02 9.19
N TYR A 520 4.75 14.09 9.28
CA TYR A 520 6.19 14.40 9.17
C TYR A 520 6.51 15.06 7.82
N LEU A 521 6.04 14.48 6.71
CA LEU A 521 6.31 14.96 5.36
C LEU A 521 5.75 16.36 5.12
N LYS A 522 4.66 16.75 5.78
CA LYS A 522 4.17 18.14 5.74
C LYS A 522 5.21 19.14 6.24
N SER A 523 6.22 18.74 7.02
CA SER A 523 7.28 19.61 7.52
C SER A 523 8.51 19.73 6.61
N ILE A 524 8.57 18.93 5.54
CA ILE A 524 9.71 18.84 4.61
C ILE A 524 9.44 19.67 3.36
N GLU A 525 10.11 20.81 3.23
CA GLU A 525 9.89 21.77 2.13
C GLU A 525 10.29 21.20 0.77
N GLU A 526 11.36 20.39 0.71
CA GLU A 526 11.87 19.78 -0.51
C GLU A 526 10.93 18.74 -1.13
N LEU A 527 9.87 18.34 -0.40
CA LEU A 527 8.88 17.36 -0.82
C LEU A 527 7.48 17.97 -0.94
N GLU A 528 7.34 19.30 -1.01
CA GLU A 528 6.03 19.96 -1.09
C GLU A 528 5.23 19.62 -2.37
N ASP A 529 5.90 19.18 -3.43
CA ASP A 529 5.27 18.73 -4.67
C ASP A 529 4.76 17.28 -4.61
N TRP A 530 5.00 16.58 -3.49
CA TRP A 530 4.45 15.25 -3.24
C TRP A 530 2.99 15.33 -2.80
N ASN A 531 2.21 14.32 -3.18
CA ASN A 531 0.87 14.12 -2.64
C ASN A 531 0.95 13.10 -1.49
N GLY A 532 1.11 13.60 -0.27
CA GLY A 532 1.31 12.76 0.91
C GLY A 532 2.62 11.98 0.78
N GLN A 533 2.53 10.65 0.76
CA GLN A 533 3.70 9.77 0.58
C GLN A 533 4.01 9.46 -0.90
N SER A 534 3.22 9.97 -1.85
CA SER A 534 3.42 9.73 -3.27
C SER A 534 4.32 10.81 -3.89
N PRO A 535 5.50 10.47 -4.42
CA PRO A 535 6.30 11.40 -5.20
C PRO A 535 5.53 11.95 -6.39
N ALA A 536 5.90 13.16 -6.84
CA ALA A 536 5.40 13.68 -8.10
C ALA A 536 5.66 12.67 -9.23
N THR A 537 4.59 12.26 -9.92
CA THR A 537 4.68 11.25 -10.96
C THR A 537 5.58 11.73 -12.10
N MET A 538 6.71 11.07 -12.26
CA MET A 538 7.63 11.31 -13.36
C MET A 538 7.15 10.65 -14.64
N ARG A 539 7.54 11.20 -15.80
CA ARG A 539 7.35 10.52 -17.09
C ARG A 539 7.97 9.13 -17.06
N HIS A 540 7.14 8.10 -17.23
CA HIS A 540 7.57 6.72 -17.17
C HIS A 540 6.90 5.83 -18.22
N GLN A 541 7.56 4.73 -18.55
CA GLN A 541 6.97 3.59 -19.25
C GLN A 541 7.28 2.33 -18.43
N LYS A 542 6.23 1.58 -18.05
CA LYS A 542 6.35 0.41 -17.16
C LYS A 542 7.10 0.72 -15.85
N GLY A 543 6.85 1.90 -15.26
CA GLY A 543 7.53 2.38 -14.05
C GLY A 543 8.99 2.83 -14.25
N LYS A 544 9.55 2.71 -15.46
CA LYS A 544 10.92 3.16 -15.76
C LYS A 544 10.93 4.59 -16.31
N PRO A 545 11.84 5.47 -15.87
CA PRO A 545 11.98 6.83 -16.38
C PRO A 545 12.09 6.90 -17.91
N VAL A 546 11.31 7.76 -18.55
CA VAL A 546 11.47 8.04 -19.99
C VAL A 546 12.76 8.83 -20.22
N PRO A 547 13.64 8.42 -21.15
CA PRO A 547 14.86 9.17 -21.48
C PRO A 547 14.54 10.57 -22.02
N ARG A 548 15.06 11.61 -21.35
CA ARG A 548 14.94 13.00 -21.81
C ARG A 548 15.97 13.32 -22.90
N ILE A 549 15.74 12.80 -24.10
CA ILE A 549 16.60 12.99 -25.28
C ILE A 549 15.87 13.93 -26.25
N ALA A 550 16.52 15.01 -26.69
CA ALA A 550 15.92 16.00 -27.59
C ALA A 550 15.36 15.37 -28.89
N ASP A 551 16.05 14.36 -29.40
CA ASP A 551 15.65 13.61 -30.60
C ASP A 551 14.48 12.64 -30.37
N LEU A 552 14.03 12.42 -29.12
CA LEU A 552 12.83 11.64 -28.80
C LEU A 552 11.62 12.53 -28.50
N MET A 553 11.82 13.59 -27.73
CA MET A 553 10.72 14.39 -27.19
C MET A 553 9.90 15.04 -28.31
N GLY A 554 8.59 14.80 -28.31
CA GLY A 554 7.65 15.40 -29.28
C GLY A 554 7.73 14.81 -30.69
N LYS A 555 8.42 13.69 -30.89
CA LYS A 555 8.52 13.02 -32.21
C LYS A 555 7.37 12.07 -32.52
N LYS A 556 6.39 11.93 -31.62
CA LYS A 556 5.23 11.03 -31.76
C LYS A 556 5.64 9.58 -32.07
N LEU A 557 6.63 9.09 -31.33
CA LEU A 557 7.13 7.71 -31.44
C LEU A 557 6.55 6.87 -30.31
N PRO A 558 5.44 6.14 -30.50
CA PRO A 558 4.91 5.24 -29.48
C PRO A 558 5.83 4.02 -29.24
N SER A 559 5.57 3.27 -28.17
CA SER A 559 6.42 2.16 -27.73
C SER A 559 6.07 0.81 -28.38
N PHE A 560 5.72 0.80 -29.66
CA PHE A 560 5.44 -0.42 -30.43
C PHE A 560 5.89 -0.30 -31.90
N GLY A 561 5.95 -1.44 -32.61
CA GLY A 561 6.19 -1.51 -34.06
C GLY A 561 7.47 -0.78 -34.53
N PRO A 562 7.45 -0.15 -35.72
CA PRO A 562 8.63 0.55 -36.27
C PRO A 562 9.05 1.75 -35.42
N TYR A 563 8.11 2.36 -34.69
CA TYR A 563 8.39 3.49 -33.79
C TYR A 563 9.29 3.07 -32.63
N LEU A 564 9.07 1.88 -32.06
CA LEU A 564 9.93 1.35 -31.00
C LEU A 564 11.36 1.08 -31.50
N GLU A 565 11.52 0.61 -32.73
CA GLU A 565 12.84 0.42 -33.34
C GLU A 565 13.56 1.74 -33.52
N GLN A 566 12.85 2.77 -34.00
CA GLN A 566 13.39 4.12 -34.11
C GLN A 566 13.78 4.70 -32.74
N ARG A 567 12.96 4.52 -31.70
CA ARG A 567 13.30 4.93 -30.32
C ARG A 567 14.57 4.23 -29.85
N LYS A 568 14.67 2.91 -30.03
CA LYS A 568 15.86 2.12 -29.66
C LYS A 568 17.11 2.62 -30.38
N LYS A 569 17.01 2.94 -31.68
CA LYS A 569 18.11 3.50 -32.47
C LYS A 569 18.57 4.85 -31.91
N ILE A 570 17.65 5.78 -31.66
CA ILE A 570 17.97 7.10 -31.09
C ILE A 570 18.63 6.97 -29.72
N ILE A 571 18.13 6.07 -28.86
CA ILE A 571 18.72 5.82 -27.54
C ILE A 571 20.14 5.26 -27.67
N ALA A 572 20.36 4.30 -28.57
CA ALA A 572 21.67 3.71 -28.81
C ALA A 572 22.68 4.76 -29.31
N GLU A 573 22.31 5.59 -30.29
CA GLU A 573 23.15 6.69 -30.80
C GLU A 573 23.48 7.70 -29.69
N ASN A 574 22.51 8.04 -28.84
CA ASN A 574 22.76 8.92 -27.69
C ASN A 574 23.73 8.31 -26.67
N LYS A 575 23.67 7.00 -26.42
CA LYS A 575 24.63 6.33 -25.53
C LYS A 575 26.05 6.35 -26.09
N LEU A 576 26.22 6.25 -27.41
CA LEU A 576 27.53 6.41 -28.06
C LEU A 576 28.05 7.85 -27.92
N LYS A 577 27.21 8.87 -28.17
CA LYS A 577 27.58 10.27 -27.95
C LYS A 577 28.01 10.54 -26.51
N LEU A 578 27.28 10.01 -25.52
CA LEU A 578 27.63 10.16 -24.10
C LEU A 578 28.96 9.48 -23.73
N LYS A 579 29.31 8.36 -24.39
CA LYS A 579 30.61 7.70 -24.20
C LYS A 579 31.76 8.59 -24.66
N GLU A 580 31.58 9.36 -25.74
CA GLU A 580 32.60 10.28 -26.27
C GLU A 580 32.75 11.55 -25.42
N GLN A 581 31.67 12.02 -24.80
CA GLN A 581 31.66 13.30 -24.06
C GLN A 581 32.35 13.27 -22.69
N SER A 582 32.92 12.14 -22.25
CA SER A 582 33.65 11.95 -20.98
C SER A 582 33.13 12.84 -19.84
N ILE A 583 31.85 12.65 -19.48
CA ILE A 583 31.24 13.46 -18.43
C ILE A 583 31.80 12.98 -17.08
N ALA A 584 32.56 13.85 -16.40
CA ALA A 584 32.89 13.66 -15.00
C ALA A 584 31.59 13.61 -14.20
N ALA A 585 31.20 12.42 -13.74
CA ALA A 585 30.04 12.27 -12.88
C ALA A 585 30.35 12.90 -11.52
N ALA A 586 29.89 14.13 -11.30
CA ALA A 586 29.79 14.69 -9.96
C ALA A 586 28.84 13.77 -9.17
N LEU A 587 29.38 13.10 -8.15
CA LEU A 587 28.54 12.35 -7.24
C LEU A 587 27.67 13.35 -6.49
N PRO A 588 26.34 13.26 -6.56
CA PRO A 588 25.52 14.05 -5.67
C PRO A 588 25.84 13.65 -4.23
N GLU A 589 26.15 14.62 -3.38
CA GLU A 589 26.20 14.39 -1.94
C GLU A 589 24.84 13.85 -1.49
N LYS A 590 24.85 12.84 -0.61
CA LYS A 590 23.63 12.30 -0.03
C LYS A 590 23.02 13.38 0.85
N LYS A 591 21.93 14.00 0.38
CA LYS A 591 21.20 15.02 1.13
C LYS A 591 20.22 14.33 2.07
N HIS A 592 20.29 14.71 3.34
CA HIS A 592 19.29 14.37 4.34
C HIS A 592 18.38 15.59 4.51
N PHE A 593 17.06 15.38 4.37
CA PHE A 593 16.08 16.44 4.60
C PHE A 593 15.68 16.47 6.07
N PHE A 594 15.52 17.69 6.59
CA PHE A 594 15.14 17.94 7.98
C PHE A 594 13.89 18.83 8.01
N PRO A 595 13.01 18.69 9.02
CA PRO A 595 11.87 19.57 9.20
C PRO A 595 12.28 21.05 9.20
N LYS A 596 11.68 21.85 8.32
CA LYS A 596 11.89 23.31 8.27
C LYS A 596 10.75 24.09 8.93
N LYS A 597 9.69 23.40 9.32
CA LYS A 597 8.55 23.90 10.08
C LYS A 597 8.11 22.86 11.12
N PRO A 598 7.37 23.25 12.17
CA PRO A 598 6.87 22.29 13.15
C PRO A 598 6.04 21.19 12.48
N ILE A 599 6.22 19.95 12.93
CA ILE A 599 5.40 18.82 12.48
C ILE A 599 3.98 19.04 13.03
N PRO A 600 2.92 19.06 12.19
CA PRO A 600 1.56 19.27 12.66
C PRO A 600 1.11 18.15 13.59
N ALA A 601 0.45 18.51 14.69
CA ALA A 601 -0.29 17.54 15.51
C ALA A 601 -1.68 17.28 14.91
N ILE A 602 -2.39 16.27 15.42
CA ILE A 602 -3.75 15.94 14.94
C ILE A 602 -4.69 17.15 15.03
N LYS A 603 -4.67 17.87 16.16
CA LYS A 603 -5.49 19.08 16.36
C LYS A 603 -5.28 20.16 15.29
N ASP A 604 -4.09 20.21 14.67
CA ASP A 604 -3.74 21.23 13.70
C ASP A 604 -4.27 20.91 12.30
N VAL A 605 -4.66 19.65 12.05
CA VAL A 605 -5.20 19.20 10.75
C VAL A 605 -6.72 19.02 10.76
N ILE A 606 -7.36 18.93 11.93
CA ILE A 606 -8.82 18.76 12.02
C ILE A 606 -9.54 19.91 11.29
N GLY A 607 -10.46 19.56 10.39
CA GLY A 607 -11.33 20.51 9.69
C GLY A 607 -10.65 21.36 8.61
N LYS A 608 -9.36 21.15 8.31
CA LYS A 608 -8.64 21.98 7.32
C LYS A 608 -9.21 21.93 5.90
N ALA A 609 -9.94 20.88 5.53
CA ALA A 609 -10.58 20.79 4.22
C ALA A 609 -11.90 21.59 4.12
N LEU A 610 -12.50 21.98 5.25
CA LEU A 610 -13.82 22.62 5.26
C LEU A 610 -13.85 23.97 4.53
N GLN A 611 -12.72 24.68 4.49
CA GLN A 611 -12.58 25.96 3.77
C GLN A 611 -12.78 25.83 2.25
N TYR A 612 -12.64 24.61 1.69
CA TYR A 612 -12.80 24.34 0.25
C TYR A 612 -14.19 23.80 -0.10
N ILE A 613 -15.08 23.64 0.89
CA ILE A 613 -16.41 23.04 0.71
C ILE A 613 -17.45 24.15 0.82
N GLY A 614 -18.11 24.45 -0.30
CA GLY A 614 -19.08 25.54 -0.44
C GLY A 614 -20.34 25.13 -1.18
N THR A 615 -21.20 26.10 -1.45
CA THR A 615 -22.31 25.92 -2.41
C THR A 615 -21.79 25.94 -3.85
N TYR A 616 -22.58 25.46 -4.81
CA TYR A 616 -22.21 25.53 -6.23
C TYR A 616 -21.99 26.98 -6.71
N GLY A 617 -22.73 27.94 -6.16
CA GLY A 617 -22.60 29.36 -6.52
C GLY A 617 -21.28 30.01 -6.10
N GLU A 618 -20.55 29.39 -5.16
CA GLU A 618 -19.22 29.83 -4.73
C GLU A 618 -18.11 29.32 -5.68
N LEU A 619 -18.42 28.40 -6.60
CA LEU A 619 -17.46 27.87 -7.55
C LEU A 619 -17.26 28.82 -8.72
N CYS A 620 -16.00 29.13 -9.05
CA CYS A 620 -15.67 30.00 -10.16
C CYS A 620 -15.96 29.31 -11.50
N ASN A 621 -16.92 29.85 -12.26
CA ASN A 621 -17.26 29.34 -13.59
C ASN A 621 -16.44 29.99 -14.72
N THR A 622 -15.52 30.91 -14.39
CA THR A 622 -14.63 31.58 -15.36
C THR A 622 -13.22 30.96 -15.41
N GLU A 623 -12.75 30.39 -14.30
CA GLU A 623 -11.46 29.70 -14.20
C GLU A 623 -11.58 28.24 -14.68
N GLN A 624 -11.88 28.07 -15.96
CA GLN A 624 -12.06 26.76 -16.58
C GLN A 624 -10.72 26.07 -16.86
N VAL A 625 -10.77 24.74 -17.00
CA VAL A 625 -9.61 23.89 -17.31
C VAL A 625 -9.82 23.11 -18.61
N VAL A 626 -8.73 22.60 -19.18
CA VAL A 626 -8.74 21.63 -20.28
C VAL A 626 -7.81 20.46 -19.96
N ALA A 627 -8.07 19.31 -20.56
CA ALA A 627 -7.20 18.14 -20.39
C ALA A 627 -5.93 18.27 -21.25
N LEU A 628 -4.79 17.88 -20.70
CA LEU A 628 -3.51 17.77 -21.39
C LEU A 628 -2.97 16.35 -21.21
N ILE A 629 -2.61 15.70 -22.32
CA ILE A 629 -2.08 14.33 -22.33
C ILE A 629 -0.57 14.37 -22.51
N ASP A 630 0.16 13.63 -21.68
CA ASP A 630 1.58 13.38 -21.86
C ASP A 630 1.81 12.17 -22.77
N GLU A 631 2.19 12.44 -24.03
CA GLU A 631 2.39 11.40 -25.05
C GLU A 631 3.42 10.34 -24.63
N GLU A 632 4.43 10.71 -23.82
CA GLU A 632 5.48 9.78 -23.39
C GLU A 632 5.01 8.80 -22.31
N MET A 633 3.93 9.14 -21.59
CA MET A 633 3.30 8.26 -20.58
C MET A 633 2.14 7.46 -21.17
N CYS A 634 1.65 7.84 -22.35
CA CYS A 634 0.55 7.16 -23.00
C CYS A 634 0.89 5.69 -23.32
N ILE A 635 -0.10 4.81 -23.14
CA ILE A 635 -0.04 3.39 -23.54
C ILE A 635 -1.00 3.06 -24.68
N ASN A 636 -1.47 4.09 -25.40
CA ASN A 636 -2.20 3.97 -26.67
C ASN A 636 -3.55 3.21 -26.59
N CYS A 637 -4.17 3.13 -25.41
CA CYS A 637 -5.40 2.34 -25.21
C CYS A 637 -6.68 2.96 -25.78
N GLY A 638 -6.67 4.25 -26.16
CA GLY A 638 -7.86 4.95 -26.69
C GLY A 638 -9.01 5.19 -25.69
N LYS A 639 -8.87 4.83 -24.41
CA LYS A 639 -9.96 5.00 -23.42
C LYS A 639 -10.41 6.45 -23.26
N CYS A 640 -9.48 7.40 -23.24
CA CYS A 640 -9.79 8.83 -23.20
C CYS A 640 -10.63 9.27 -24.41
N TYR A 641 -10.25 8.81 -25.61
CA TYR A 641 -10.98 9.05 -26.86
C TYR A 641 -12.40 8.49 -26.80
N MET A 642 -12.56 7.20 -26.47
CA MET A 642 -13.87 6.54 -26.37
C MET A 642 -14.79 7.26 -25.37
N THR A 643 -14.29 7.57 -24.17
CA THR A 643 -15.09 8.26 -23.15
C THR A 643 -15.46 9.68 -23.57
N CYS A 644 -14.58 10.41 -24.25
CA CYS A 644 -14.93 11.73 -24.75
C CYS A 644 -15.94 11.68 -25.90
N ASN A 645 -15.92 10.62 -26.71
CA ASN A 645 -16.87 10.44 -27.80
C ASN A 645 -18.26 10.10 -27.30
N ASP A 646 -18.39 9.03 -26.51
CA ASP A 646 -19.71 8.47 -26.19
C ASP A 646 -20.24 8.97 -24.85
N SER A 647 -19.46 9.78 -24.13
CA SER A 647 -19.84 10.36 -22.83
C SER A 647 -19.33 11.80 -22.66
N GLY A 648 -18.98 12.48 -23.74
CA GLY A 648 -18.40 13.81 -23.70
C GLY A 648 -18.71 14.66 -24.93
N TYR A 649 -17.66 15.28 -25.48
CA TYR A 649 -17.75 16.37 -26.46
C TYR A 649 -16.98 16.11 -27.75
N GLN A 650 -16.60 14.85 -28.01
CA GLN A 650 -15.85 14.43 -29.19
C GLN A 650 -14.59 15.28 -29.41
N ALA A 651 -13.95 15.69 -28.31
CA ALA A 651 -12.90 16.69 -28.29
C ALA A 651 -11.49 16.09 -28.30
N ILE A 652 -11.36 14.78 -28.55
CA ILE A 652 -10.08 14.08 -28.62
C ILE A 652 -9.94 13.48 -30.02
N GLN A 653 -8.83 13.77 -30.68
CA GLN A 653 -8.41 13.07 -31.89
C GLN A 653 -7.59 11.84 -31.49
N PHE A 654 -7.74 10.75 -32.21
CA PHE A 654 -6.97 9.53 -31.99
C PHE A 654 -6.32 9.12 -33.30
N ASP A 655 -5.00 9.22 -33.36
CA ASP A 655 -4.25 9.00 -34.59
C ASP A 655 -4.31 7.51 -35.01
N PRO A 656 -4.64 7.18 -36.28
CA PRO A 656 -4.87 5.80 -36.70
C PRO A 656 -3.60 4.95 -36.80
N GLU A 657 -2.42 5.58 -36.90
CA GLU A 657 -1.14 4.87 -37.10
C GLU A 657 -0.34 4.75 -35.80
N THR A 658 -0.24 5.85 -35.07
CA THR A 658 0.50 5.95 -33.81
C THR A 658 -0.36 5.62 -32.59
N HIS A 659 -1.70 5.63 -32.74
CA HIS A 659 -2.65 5.47 -31.64
C HIS A 659 -2.39 6.47 -30.50
N LEU A 660 -1.86 7.65 -30.81
CA LEU A 660 -1.66 8.73 -29.84
C LEU A 660 -2.90 9.63 -29.80
N PRO A 661 -3.49 9.87 -28.62
CA PRO A 661 -4.60 10.80 -28.46
C PRO A 661 -4.11 12.26 -28.38
N THR A 662 -4.84 13.19 -28.97
CA THR A 662 -4.60 14.64 -28.86
C THR A 662 -5.89 15.36 -28.50
N VAL A 663 -5.87 16.15 -27.42
CA VAL A 663 -7.02 16.96 -26.99
C VAL A 663 -7.11 18.21 -27.87
N THR A 664 -8.31 18.53 -28.36
CA THR A 664 -8.59 19.70 -29.18
C THR A 664 -9.15 20.86 -28.35
N ASP A 665 -9.22 22.06 -28.93
CA ASP A 665 -9.76 23.26 -28.24
C ASP A 665 -11.25 23.17 -27.89
N SER A 666 -11.97 22.20 -28.49
CA SER A 666 -13.34 21.85 -28.13
C SER A 666 -13.49 21.21 -26.74
N CYS A 667 -12.39 20.94 -26.04
CA CYS A 667 -12.39 20.41 -24.68
C CYS A 667 -13.11 21.36 -23.71
N THR A 668 -13.99 20.80 -22.88
CA THR A 668 -14.77 21.55 -21.89
C THR A 668 -14.25 21.40 -20.46
N GLY A 669 -13.17 20.64 -20.25
CA GLY A 669 -12.64 20.42 -18.91
C GLY A 669 -13.43 19.44 -18.04
N CYS A 670 -14.36 18.65 -18.60
CA CYS A 670 -15.21 17.74 -17.81
C CYS A 670 -14.48 16.64 -17.03
N THR A 671 -13.17 16.45 -17.27
CA THR A 671 -12.27 15.55 -16.53
C THR A 671 -12.50 14.04 -16.73
N LEU A 672 -13.57 13.61 -17.41
CA LEU A 672 -13.85 12.17 -17.61
C LEU A 672 -12.70 11.39 -18.27
N CYS A 673 -11.98 11.99 -19.22
CA CYS A 673 -10.84 11.33 -19.88
C CYS A 673 -9.70 11.02 -18.90
N LEU A 674 -9.43 11.92 -17.95
CA LEU A 674 -8.46 11.72 -16.87
C LEU A 674 -8.94 10.61 -15.95
N SER A 675 -10.20 10.64 -15.53
CA SER A 675 -10.79 9.68 -14.58
C SER A 675 -10.78 8.22 -15.06
N VAL A 676 -10.72 7.98 -16.38
CA VAL A 676 -10.68 6.62 -16.97
C VAL A 676 -9.29 6.22 -17.46
N CYS A 677 -8.30 7.11 -17.38
CA CYS A 677 -6.96 6.83 -17.86
C CYS A 677 -6.29 5.77 -16.98
N PRO A 678 -5.73 4.67 -17.55
CA PRO A 678 -5.10 3.62 -16.76
C PRO A 678 -3.69 3.98 -16.27
N VAL A 679 -3.16 5.15 -16.65
CA VAL A 679 -1.83 5.62 -16.26
C VAL A 679 -1.99 6.89 -15.43
N ILE A 680 -1.64 6.80 -14.15
CA ILE A 680 -1.69 7.93 -13.20
C ILE A 680 -0.92 9.12 -13.76
N ASP A 681 -1.52 10.31 -13.70
CA ASP A 681 -0.97 11.60 -14.16
C ASP A 681 -0.54 11.69 -15.64
N CYS A 682 -0.84 10.68 -16.47
CA CYS A 682 -0.67 10.76 -17.92
C CYS A 682 -1.56 11.86 -18.52
N ILE A 683 -2.75 12.06 -17.95
CA ILE A 683 -3.62 13.18 -18.28
C ILE A 683 -3.68 14.11 -17.08
N ARG A 684 -3.52 15.42 -17.31
CA ARG A 684 -3.62 16.46 -16.28
C ARG A 684 -4.63 17.51 -16.70
N MET A 685 -5.26 18.17 -15.72
CA MET A 685 -6.10 19.33 -15.97
C MET A 685 -5.24 20.59 -15.84
N VAL A 686 -5.24 21.43 -16.87
CA VAL A 686 -4.49 22.69 -16.91
C VAL A 686 -5.45 23.85 -17.16
N SER A 687 -5.11 25.04 -16.68
CA SER A 687 -5.92 26.25 -16.92
C SER A 687 -6.15 26.48 -18.40
N ARG A 688 -7.41 26.75 -18.79
CA ARG A 688 -7.76 27.06 -20.17
C ARG A 688 -7.16 28.41 -20.54
N THR A 689 -6.39 28.46 -21.62
CA THR A 689 -5.77 29.70 -22.13
C THR A 689 -6.66 30.47 -23.10
N THR A 690 -7.73 29.85 -23.59
CA THR A 690 -8.74 30.44 -24.47
C THR A 690 -10.02 30.76 -23.68
N PRO A 691 -10.81 31.78 -24.05
CA PRO A 691 -12.10 32.02 -23.43
C PRO A 691 -12.98 30.77 -23.48
N TYR A 692 -13.73 30.51 -22.41
CA TYR A 692 -14.70 29.42 -22.40
C TYR A 692 -16.07 29.92 -22.85
N GLU A 693 -16.58 29.35 -23.93
CA GLU A 693 -17.93 29.58 -24.42
C GLU A 693 -18.73 28.27 -24.31
N PRO A 694 -19.73 28.21 -23.43
CA PRO A 694 -20.56 27.01 -23.29
C PRO A 694 -21.30 26.72 -24.60
N LYS A 695 -21.17 25.49 -25.10
CA LYS A 695 -21.90 25.04 -26.30
C LYS A 695 -23.40 24.95 -25.99
N ARG A 696 -24.18 25.89 -26.51
CA ARG A 696 -25.64 25.96 -26.29
C ARG A 696 -26.47 25.16 -27.28
N GLY A 697 -25.86 24.61 -28.33
CA GLY A 697 -26.56 23.91 -29.42
C GLY A 697 -27.25 24.86 -30.39
N LEU A 698 -28.04 25.82 -29.87
CA LEU A 698 -28.68 26.91 -30.61
C LEU A 698 -28.28 28.28 -30.02
N PRO A 699 -28.34 29.38 -30.80
CA PRO A 699 -28.16 30.73 -30.28
C PRO A 699 -29.16 31.07 -29.17
N LEU A 700 -28.68 31.75 -28.12
CA LEU A 700 -29.55 32.34 -27.10
C LEU A 700 -30.28 33.53 -27.75
N ALA A 701 -31.62 33.52 -27.73
CA ALA A 701 -32.55 34.37 -28.48
C ALA A 701 -32.90 33.88 -29.90
N VAL A 702 -33.74 32.83 -29.94
CA VAL A 702 -34.76 32.70 -30.99
C VAL A 702 -36.08 32.97 -30.26
N ASN A 703 -36.77 34.08 -30.57
CA ASN A 703 -38.20 34.16 -30.28
C ASN A 703 -38.83 32.88 -30.81
N PRO A 704 -39.68 32.16 -30.07
CA PRO A 704 -40.35 30.99 -30.62
C PRO A 704 -41.19 31.47 -31.82
N ALA A 705 -40.64 31.35 -33.03
CA ALA A 705 -41.38 31.51 -34.25
C ALA A 705 -42.26 30.26 -34.37
N CYS A 706 -43.56 30.52 -34.49
CA CYS A 706 -44.65 29.56 -34.64
C CYS A 706 -44.35 28.34 -35.51
#